data_AF-A0A933MNV4-F1
#
_entry.id   AF-A0A933MNV4-F1
#
_cell.length_a   1.000
_cell.length_b   1.000
_cell.length_c   1.000
_cell.angle_alpha   90.00
_cell.angle_beta   90.00
_cell.angle_gamma   90.00
#
_symmetry.space_group_name_H-M   'P 1'
#
loop_
_entity.id
_entity.type
_entity.pdbx_description
1 polymer ?
#
loop_
_entity_poly.entity_id
_entity_poly.type
_entity_poly.pdbx_seq_one_letter_code
_entity_poly.pdbx_strand_id
1 'polypeptide(L)'
;MSEPDVPNKGQQIPPAQDQWQDQVVADTIGYTKGLVSILDSLSDGFRRRGRELEELRQRLGILQSERRTVLEERSGLEAAIRSLTTDRDALGSRLEGREREVEQLRQDLARVQAGLEARTRDIQEFQAAVADSTRRAEELQKIVQGSEQLLESSRSQLASSQQLVESLRASLEEERSRTALLQERVRSQGQDLSVLDDRLEAYRGTLVEIAGIVGGLPDPAGSGTESGQEGAQWGELVQAVRHQAEITAQAQQVAAQAQEEIAALKPLAESVREVLGTTEALPERLRKLLAERSMLQQRLEQFSVQWHRLRQEQARSVQREQALRQEHERLSQRVADLTAELEAQRAEAETLHRELAEARERRPEEKHPEIAGLDEALRTYRATLAEINGIVGGPPPLAGGAVGTSRDAGQWGELVQTVKRQAEMAAQLQEEVAALRPLLQSAREVLGTTEALPERLRELAAERAMLERRLQHVYVQSQRLQQAHAESTQREQQLREEQERLSAQVASLTAELEAQRVQGEDIQPAPADDAGYRTEPEPVEVIPEARLAEPELDVQEAAAEFQPPQPDEMMPRALEPSTVAAEPEIEPLEIEVEAPSSAGEVPVEPAQPVDESRSWDMVFSTLWETPTETAPSAGDSAEEEEAAPAAPLAEPPAPLTVECTVAAFGGEPQAVLLGTPAEINEIGMVAVFEKQVPAGRVVMIRLLKGDEEFLVPGSVVRVQASEPMPGASPTFDHLIRFEHPKPDAAQRLKAFLR
;
A
#
# COMPACT_ATOMS: atom_id res chain seq x y z
N MET A 1 -47.33 -33.80 115.07
CA MET A 1 -48.52 -34.61 115.42
C MET A 1 -48.05 -35.94 115.96
N SER A 2 -48.61 -36.30 117.11
CA SER A 2 -48.72 -37.66 117.67
C SER A 2 -47.47 -38.27 118.32
N GLU A 3 -47.37 -38.00 119.62
CA GLU A 3 -47.06 -39.00 120.67
C GLU A 3 -47.65 -40.39 120.34
N PRO A 4 -46.98 -41.44 120.84
CA PRO A 4 -47.75 -42.47 121.52
C PRO A 4 -47.13 -42.86 122.87
N ASP A 5 -47.91 -42.60 123.91
CA ASP A 5 -48.39 -43.54 124.92
C ASP A 5 -47.48 -44.71 125.34
N VAL A 6 -46.97 -44.56 126.56
CA VAL A 6 -46.47 -45.63 127.42
C VAL A 6 -47.67 -46.33 128.09
N PRO A 7 -47.88 -47.65 127.91
CA PRO A 7 -48.82 -48.38 128.76
C PRO A 7 -48.09 -48.96 129.97
N ASN A 8 -48.49 -48.41 131.11
CA ASN A 8 -48.40 -48.99 132.44
C ASN A 8 -49.16 -50.34 132.50
N LYS A 9 -48.55 -51.41 133.01
CA LYS A 9 -49.20 -52.49 133.80
C LYS A 9 -48.23 -53.59 134.23
N GLY A 10 -48.28 -53.91 135.53
CA GLY A 10 -48.42 -55.29 135.99
C GLY A 10 -47.18 -55.96 136.58
N GLN A 11 -47.10 -55.93 137.91
CA GLN A 11 -46.34 -56.89 138.73
C GLN A 11 -46.63 -58.34 138.27
N GLN A 12 -45.58 -59.09 137.93
CA GLN A 12 -45.60 -60.55 137.84
C GLN A 12 -44.36 -61.14 138.52
N ILE A 13 -44.62 -61.79 139.65
CA ILE A 13 -44.09 -63.06 140.19
C ILE A 13 -42.76 -63.57 139.58
N PRO A 14 -41.75 -63.91 140.41
CA PRO A 14 -40.45 -64.38 139.92
C PRO A 14 -40.57 -65.79 139.30
N PRO A 15 -40.16 -66.00 138.04
CA PRO A 15 -40.13 -67.35 137.47
C PRO A 15 -38.90 -68.12 137.95
N ALA A 16 -39.10 -69.43 138.04
CA ALA A 16 -38.13 -70.42 138.47
C ALA A 16 -36.87 -70.43 137.58
N GLN A 17 -35.75 -70.78 138.21
CA GLN A 17 -34.38 -70.67 137.72
C GLN A 17 -34.08 -71.42 136.39
N ASP A 18 -34.95 -72.35 135.98
CA ASP A 18 -34.81 -73.10 134.72
C ASP A 18 -35.40 -72.37 133.49
N GLN A 19 -36.41 -71.51 133.66
CA GLN A 19 -36.95 -70.68 132.55
C GLN A 19 -35.99 -69.54 132.15
N TRP A 20 -35.11 -69.13 133.07
CA TRP A 20 -34.10 -68.11 132.79
C TRP A 20 -33.03 -68.65 131.83
N GLN A 21 -32.71 -69.94 131.88
CA GLN A 21 -31.74 -70.55 130.97
C GLN A 21 -32.30 -70.65 129.55
N ASP A 22 -33.55 -71.09 129.38
CA ASP A 22 -34.19 -71.15 128.06
C ASP A 22 -34.41 -69.75 127.46
N GLN A 23 -34.75 -68.75 128.28
CA GLN A 23 -34.86 -67.36 127.83
C GLN A 23 -33.48 -66.79 127.44
N VAL A 24 -32.44 -67.03 128.22
CA VAL A 24 -31.07 -66.59 127.89
C VAL A 24 -30.55 -67.28 126.63
N VAL A 25 -30.86 -68.57 126.43
CA VAL A 25 -30.50 -69.31 125.20
C VAL A 25 -31.31 -68.81 123.99
N ALA A 26 -32.62 -68.58 124.14
CA ALA A 26 -33.44 -68.01 123.07
C ALA A 26 -33.01 -66.58 122.72
N ASP A 27 -32.68 -65.76 123.71
CA ASP A 27 -32.17 -64.40 123.53
C ASP A 27 -30.79 -64.43 122.89
N THR A 28 -29.85 -65.29 123.32
CA THR A 28 -28.54 -65.43 122.66
C THR A 28 -28.65 -65.97 121.23
N ILE A 29 -29.57 -66.90 120.94
CA ILE A 29 -29.87 -67.33 119.57
C ILE A 29 -30.51 -66.18 118.75
N GLY A 30 -31.36 -65.36 119.37
CA GLY A 30 -31.95 -64.16 118.76
C GLY A 30 -30.89 -63.10 118.43
N TYR A 31 -29.98 -62.81 119.37
CA TYR A 31 -28.86 -61.89 119.17
C TYR A 31 -27.88 -62.39 118.12
N THR A 32 -27.55 -63.68 118.10
CA THR A 32 -26.67 -64.25 117.07
C THR A 32 -27.33 -64.22 115.69
N LYS A 33 -28.63 -64.54 115.57
CA LYS A 33 -29.38 -64.36 114.31
C LYS A 33 -29.48 -62.90 113.87
N GLY A 34 -29.69 -61.97 114.81
CA GLY A 34 -29.70 -60.54 114.54
C GLY A 34 -28.34 -60.03 114.06
N LEU A 35 -27.24 -60.45 114.70
CA LEU A 35 -25.88 -60.15 114.28
C LEU A 35 -25.57 -60.72 112.91
N VAL A 36 -26.00 -61.95 112.60
CA VAL A 36 -25.84 -62.56 111.26
C VAL A 36 -26.61 -61.74 110.22
N SER A 37 -27.87 -61.34 110.48
CA SER A 37 -28.63 -60.50 109.55
C SER A 37 -28.01 -59.12 109.32
N ILE A 38 -27.42 -58.51 110.35
CA ILE A 38 -26.69 -57.25 110.24
C ILE A 38 -25.40 -57.45 109.41
N LEU A 39 -24.67 -58.54 109.65
CA LEU A 39 -23.47 -58.89 108.88
C LEU A 39 -23.79 -59.18 107.42
N ASP A 40 -24.89 -59.86 107.12
CA ASP A 40 -25.35 -60.13 105.75
C ASP A 40 -25.79 -58.84 105.06
N SER A 41 -26.55 -57.97 105.73
CA SER A 41 -26.95 -56.66 105.21
C SER A 41 -25.75 -55.74 104.95
N LEU A 42 -24.77 -55.73 105.86
CA LEU A 42 -23.51 -55.02 105.67
C LEU A 42 -22.74 -55.61 104.49
N SER A 43 -22.62 -56.92 104.40
CA SER A 43 -21.94 -57.62 103.31
C SER A 43 -22.58 -57.33 101.96
N ASP A 44 -23.91 -57.35 101.87
CA ASP A 44 -24.64 -56.99 100.65
C ASP A 44 -24.54 -55.50 100.34
N GLY A 45 -24.53 -54.63 101.35
CA GLY A 45 -24.26 -53.20 101.20
C GLY A 45 -22.86 -52.92 100.67
N PHE A 46 -21.84 -53.68 101.12
CA PHE A 46 -20.48 -53.62 100.59
C PHE A 46 -20.39 -54.18 99.17
N ARG A 47 -21.11 -55.25 98.85
CA ARG A 47 -21.18 -55.79 97.48
C ARG A 47 -21.86 -54.81 96.52
N ARG A 48 -22.95 -54.15 96.92
CA ARG A 48 -23.62 -53.11 96.11
C ARG A 48 -22.70 -51.92 95.87
N ARG A 49 -22.10 -51.36 96.92
CA ARG A 49 -21.12 -50.28 96.80
C ARG A 49 -19.90 -50.70 95.97
N GLY A 50 -19.46 -51.95 96.11
CA GLY A 50 -18.39 -52.52 95.29
C GLY A 50 -18.74 -52.53 93.80
N ARG A 51 -19.97 -52.92 93.42
CA ARG A 51 -20.46 -52.86 92.05
C ARG A 51 -20.59 -51.42 91.54
N GLU A 52 -21.15 -50.52 92.33
CA GLU A 52 -21.27 -49.09 91.96
C GLU A 52 -19.89 -48.46 91.74
N LEU A 53 -18.91 -48.74 92.60
CA LEU A 53 -17.53 -48.27 92.42
C LEU A 53 -16.90 -48.85 91.15
N GLU A 54 -17.20 -50.11 90.81
CA GLU A 54 -16.70 -50.73 89.58
C GLU A 54 -17.37 -50.12 88.33
N GLU A 55 -18.66 -49.84 88.35
CA GLU A 55 -19.36 -49.12 87.29
C GLU A 55 -18.82 -47.70 87.10
N LEU A 56 -18.56 -46.97 88.20
CA LEU A 56 -17.94 -45.65 88.14
C LEU A 56 -16.51 -45.71 87.58
N ARG A 57 -15.73 -46.73 87.93
CA ARG A 57 -14.40 -46.96 87.33
C ARG A 57 -14.49 -47.25 85.84
N GLN A 58 -15.44 -48.08 85.41
CA GLN A 58 -15.66 -48.37 84.01
C GLN A 58 -16.06 -47.11 83.22
N ARG A 59 -17.01 -46.31 83.75
CA ARG A 59 -17.40 -45.02 83.14
C ARG A 59 -16.24 -44.04 83.07
N LEU A 60 -15.43 -43.96 84.12
CA LEU A 60 -14.24 -43.11 84.14
C LEU A 60 -13.20 -43.59 83.11
N GLY A 61 -13.03 -44.90 82.94
CA GLY A 61 -12.20 -45.49 81.90
C GLY A 61 -12.68 -45.12 80.49
N ILE A 62 -13.99 -45.20 80.23
CA ILE A 62 -14.61 -44.81 78.96
C ILE A 62 -14.37 -43.31 78.70
N LEU A 63 -14.71 -42.44 79.65
CA LEU A 63 -14.51 -40.99 79.52
C LEU A 63 -13.03 -40.60 79.31
N GLN A 64 -12.10 -41.33 79.93
CA GLN A 64 -10.67 -41.11 79.70
C GLN A 64 -10.25 -41.55 78.29
N SER A 65 -10.79 -42.66 77.78
CA SER A 65 -10.53 -43.09 76.40
C SER A 65 -11.13 -42.13 75.37
N GLU A 66 -12.35 -41.65 75.58
CA GLU A 66 -13.01 -40.64 74.72
C GLU A 66 -12.27 -39.30 74.76
N ARG A 67 -11.82 -38.87 75.94
CA ARG A 67 -10.99 -37.66 76.04
C ARG A 67 -9.70 -37.81 75.25
N ARG A 68 -9.08 -39.00 75.26
CA ARG A 68 -7.87 -39.27 74.48
C ARG A 68 -8.14 -39.24 72.98
N THR A 69 -9.20 -39.88 72.50
CA THR A 69 -9.56 -39.87 71.07
C THR A 69 -9.87 -38.45 70.59
N VAL A 70 -10.61 -37.65 71.37
CA VAL A 70 -10.91 -36.25 71.03
C VAL A 70 -9.65 -35.39 70.97
N LEU A 71 -8.67 -35.61 71.86
CA LEU A 71 -7.39 -34.90 71.81
C LEU A 71 -6.55 -35.33 70.60
N GLU A 72 -6.56 -36.60 70.23
CA GLU A 72 -5.89 -37.11 69.03
C GLU A 72 -6.52 -36.51 67.76
N GLU A 73 -7.85 -36.53 67.62
CA GLU A 73 -8.59 -35.89 66.53
C GLU A 73 -8.32 -34.39 66.45
N ARG A 74 -8.34 -33.69 67.60
CA ARG A 74 -8.02 -32.26 67.66
C ARG A 74 -6.60 -31.99 67.16
N SER A 75 -5.62 -32.79 67.57
CA SER A 75 -4.24 -32.61 67.10
C SER A 75 -4.09 -32.88 65.61
N GLY A 76 -4.86 -33.84 65.05
CA GLY A 76 -4.96 -34.08 63.61
C GLY A 76 -5.56 -32.89 62.86
N LEU A 77 -6.65 -32.31 63.36
CA LEU A 77 -7.28 -31.11 62.78
C LEU A 77 -6.36 -29.88 62.87
N GLU A 78 -5.67 -29.68 63.99
CA GLU A 78 -4.69 -28.60 64.13
C GLU A 78 -3.52 -28.74 63.14
N ALA A 79 -3.04 -29.97 62.89
CA ALA A 79 -2.04 -30.24 61.86
C ALA A 79 -2.56 -29.94 60.44
N ALA A 80 -3.80 -30.33 60.13
CA ALA A 80 -4.43 -30.03 58.85
C ALA A 80 -4.61 -28.52 58.63
N ILE A 81 -5.03 -27.77 59.66
CA ILE A 81 -5.16 -26.31 59.59
C ILE A 81 -3.81 -25.66 59.30
N ARG A 82 -2.72 -26.12 59.93
CA ARG A 82 -1.37 -25.60 59.65
C ARG A 82 -0.94 -25.90 58.22
N SER A 83 -1.18 -27.11 57.71
CA SER A 83 -0.89 -27.47 56.31
C SER A 83 -1.67 -26.61 55.32
N LEU A 84 -2.97 -26.41 55.54
CA LEU A 84 -3.79 -25.55 54.68
C LEU A 84 -3.38 -24.09 54.75
N THR A 85 -2.88 -23.63 55.90
CA THR A 85 -2.34 -22.27 56.06
C THR A 85 -1.07 -22.11 55.23
N THR A 86 -0.14 -23.08 55.28
CA THR A 86 1.08 -23.04 54.45
C THR A 86 0.76 -23.12 52.96
N ASP A 87 -0.23 -23.93 52.57
CA ASP A 87 -0.65 -24.03 51.17
C ASP A 87 -1.30 -22.73 50.68
N ARG A 88 -2.15 -22.11 51.52
CA ARG A 88 -2.75 -20.80 51.23
C ARG A 88 -1.67 -19.73 51.05
N ASP A 89 -0.69 -19.68 51.93
CA ASP A 89 0.38 -18.67 51.87
C ASP A 89 1.27 -18.90 50.63
N ALA A 90 1.56 -20.16 50.27
CA ALA A 90 2.27 -20.51 49.04
C ALA A 90 1.48 -20.14 47.77
N LEU A 91 0.16 -20.36 47.77
CA LEU A 91 -0.73 -19.91 46.68
C LEU A 91 -0.78 -18.38 46.61
N GLY A 92 -0.78 -17.69 47.75
CA GLY A 92 -0.69 -16.23 47.83
C GLY A 92 0.58 -15.70 47.16
N SER A 93 1.75 -16.25 47.48
CA SER A 93 3.01 -15.85 46.85
C SER A 93 3.04 -16.13 45.34
N ARG A 94 2.44 -17.24 44.88
CA ARG A 94 2.32 -17.53 43.44
C ARG A 94 1.40 -16.55 42.73
N LEU A 95 0.30 -16.17 43.36
CA LEU A 95 -0.66 -15.19 42.82
C LEU A 95 0.00 -13.81 42.68
N GLU A 96 0.72 -13.35 43.71
CA GLU A 96 1.50 -12.10 43.63
C GLU A 96 2.58 -12.16 42.54
N GLY A 97 3.21 -13.32 42.33
CA GLY A 97 4.16 -13.52 41.23
C GLY A 97 3.50 -13.31 39.86
N ARG A 98 2.35 -13.95 39.63
CA ARG A 98 1.56 -13.79 38.41
C ARG A 98 1.04 -12.36 38.21
N GLU A 99 0.65 -11.67 39.28
CA GLU A 99 0.24 -10.26 39.19
C GLU A 99 1.38 -9.35 38.72
N ARG A 100 2.61 -9.57 39.21
CA ARG A 100 3.80 -8.84 38.74
C ARG A 100 4.10 -9.14 37.27
N GLU A 101 3.99 -10.39 36.85
CA GLU A 101 4.14 -10.78 35.42
C GLU A 101 3.09 -10.10 34.53
N VAL A 102 1.82 -10.09 34.94
CA VAL A 102 0.75 -9.41 34.20
C VAL A 102 1.02 -7.90 34.09
N GLU A 103 1.51 -7.27 35.16
CA GLU A 103 1.85 -5.86 35.13
C GLU A 103 3.05 -5.57 34.22
N GLN A 104 4.06 -6.45 34.21
CA GLN A 104 5.18 -6.37 33.26
C GLN A 104 4.71 -6.51 31.81
N LEU A 105 3.83 -7.47 31.52
CA LEU A 105 3.26 -7.65 30.18
C LEU A 105 2.42 -6.44 29.73
N ARG A 106 1.70 -5.79 30.66
CA ARG A 106 0.98 -4.54 30.36
C ARG A 106 1.94 -3.41 29.99
N GLN A 107 3.06 -3.27 30.71
CA GLN A 107 4.08 -2.28 30.40
C GLN A 107 4.74 -2.54 29.04
N ASP A 108 5.06 -3.79 28.72
CA ASP A 108 5.63 -4.16 27.44
C ASP A 108 4.64 -3.96 26.29
N LEU A 109 3.35 -4.26 26.50
CA LEU A 109 2.29 -3.96 25.52
C LEU A 109 2.15 -2.45 25.28
N ALA A 110 2.19 -1.63 26.32
CA ALA A 110 2.18 -0.17 26.17
C ALA A 110 3.39 0.36 25.38
N ARG A 111 4.59 -0.22 25.60
CA ARG A 111 5.79 0.12 24.81
C ARG A 111 5.66 -0.27 23.34
N VAL A 112 5.12 -1.46 23.06
CA VAL A 112 4.89 -1.91 21.69
C VAL A 112 3.86 -1.03 20.99
N GLN A 113 2.79 -0.65 21.67
CA GLN A 113 1.79 0.29 21.13
C GLN A 113 2.41 1.66 20.80
N ALA A 114 3.17 2.24 21.73
CA ALA A 114 3.88 3.50 21.48
C ALA A 114 4.86 3.39 20.28
N GLY A 115 5.56 2.26 20.15
CA GLY A 115 6.44 2.00 19.01
C GLY A 115 5.69 1.85 17.68
N LEU A 116 4.50 1.21 17.69
CA LEU A 116 3.64 1.10 16.51
C LEU A 116 3.07 2.45 16.09
N GLU A 117 2.65 3.29 17.04
CA GLU A 117 2.20 4.65 16.76
C GLU A 117 3.31 5.50 16.15
N ALA A 118 4.53 5.43 16.69
CA ALA A 118 5.69 6.12 16.12
C ALA A 118 5.95 5.68 14.67
N ARG A 119 5.99 4.37 14.39
CA ARG A 119 6.15 3.84 13.03
C ARG A 119 5.02 4.26 12.09
N THR A 120 3.79 4.38 12.61
CA THR A 120 2.65 4.83 11.81
C THR A 120 2.81 6.30 11.40
N ARG A 121 3.32 7.16 12.29
CA ARG A 121 3.68 8.55 11.95
C ARG A 121 4.79 8.59 10.90
N ASP A 122 5.85 7.79 11.04
CA ASP A 122 6.94 7.71 10.06
C ASP A 122 6.42 7.28 8.66
N ILE A 123 5.49 6.32 8.61
CA ILE A 123 4.86 5.89 7.35
C ILE A 123 4.03 7.03 6.74
N GLN A 124 3.29 7.78 7.54
CA GLN A 124 2.51 8.92 7.06
C GLN A 124 3.41 10.05 6.53
N GLU A 125 4.51 10.35 7.22
CA GLU A 125 5.52 11.31 6.76
C GLU A 125 6.17 10.86 5.44
N PHE A 126 6.50 9.58 5.32
CA PHE A 126 7.02 9.01 4.09
C PHE A 126 6.01 9.09 2.94
N GLN A 127 4.73 8.79 3.19
CA GLN A 127 3.66 8.91 2.20
C GLN A 127 3.48 10.36 1.73
N ALA A 128 3.55 11.34 2.64
CA ALA A 128 3.52 12.75 2.30
C ALA A 128 4.72 13.14 1.42
N ALA A 129 5.92 12.69 1.77
CA ALA A 129 7.13 12.92 0.98
C ALA A 129 7.04 12.30 -0.43
N VAL A 130 6.44 11.10 -0.55
CA VAL A 130 6.19 10.46 -1.85
C VAL A 130 5.18 11.27 -2.66
N ALA A 131 4.07 11.72 -2.07
CA ALA A 131 3.07 12.54 -2.74
C ALA A 131 3.63 13.88 -3.24
N ASP A 132 4.52 14.51 -2.46
CA ASP A 132 5.22 15.72 -2.90
C ASP A 132 6.21 15.42 -4.03
N SER A 133 6.90 14.28 -3.99
CA SER A 133 7.81 13.86 -5.06
C SER A 133 7.06 13.57 -6.37
N THR A 134 5.86 12.99 -6.32
CA THR A 134 5.04 12.74 -7.51
C THR A 134 4.51 14.04 -8.10
N ARG A 135 4.07 14.99 -7.26
CA ARG A 135 3.69 16.34 -7.75
C ARG A 135 4.84 17.04 -8.45
N ARG A 136 6.06 17.01 -7.88
CA ARG A 136 7.26 17.56 -8.52
C ARG A 136 7.59 16.86 -9.85
N ALA A 137 7.41 15.55 -9.93
CA ALA A 137 7.61 14.81 -11.17
C ALA A 137 6.59 15.22 -12.25
N GLU A 138 5.32 15.42 -11.89
CA GLU A 138 4.28 15.92 -12.80
C GLU A 138 4.57 17.36 -13.27
N GLU A 139 5.05 18.24 -12.38
CA GLU A 139 5.48 19.59 -12.75
C GLU A 139 6.65 19.55 -13.75
N LEU A 140 7.66 18.71 -13.50
CA LEU A 140 8.78 18.51 -14.43
C LEU A 140 8.30 17.95 -15.77
N GLN A 141 7.32 17.03 -15.78
CA GLN A 141 6.74 16.50 -17.01
C GLN A 141 6.03 17.60 -17.82
N LYS A 142 5.28 18.49 -17.16
CA LYS A 142 4.65 19.65 -17.81
C LYS A 142 5.69 20.62 -18.39
N ILE A 143 6.78 20.87 -17.67
CA ILE A 143 7.89 21.71 -18.16
C ILE A 143 8.54 21.07 -19.39
N VAL A 144 8.80 19.76 -19.36
CA VAL A 144 9.35 19.03 -20.50
C VAL A 144 8.41 19.12 -21.71
N GLN A 145 7.11 18.85 -21.54
CA GLN A 145 6.12 18.99 -22.60
C GLN A 145 6.08 20.42 -23.18
N GLY A 146 6.12 21.45 -22.33
CA GLY A 146 6.19 22.84 -22.78
C GLY A 146 7.46 23.14 -23.57
N SER A 147 8.61 22.59 -23.15
CA SER A 147 9.87 22.74 -23.88
C SER A 147 9.88 22.02 -25.24
N GLU A 148 9.23 20.85 -25.33
CA GLU A 148 9.06 20.11 -26.58
C GLU A 148 8.18 20.87 -27.57
N GLN A 149 7.09 21.47 -27.09
CA GLN A 149 6.23 22.35 -27.91
C GLN A 149 6.99 23.58 -28.42
N LEU A 150 7.84 24.19 -27.58
CA LEU A 150 8.71 25.30 -28.00
C LEU A 150 9.76 24.88 -29.02
N LEU A 151 10.32 23.67 -28.91
CA LEU A 151 11.23 23.13 -29.91
C LEU A 151 10.52 22.85 -31.23
N GLU A 152 9.29 22.33 -31.18
CA GLU A 152 8.51 22.04 -32.39
C GLU A 152 8.06 23.33 -33.09
N SER A 153 7.67 24.36 -32.34
CA SER A 153 7.39 25.69 -32.90
C SER A 153 8.65 26.33 -33.50
N SER A 154 9.80 26.18 -32.87
CA SER A 154 11.09 26.66 -33.41
C SER A 154 11.50 25.90 -34.68
N ARG A 155 11.26 24.58 -34.74
CA ARG A 155 11.52 23.76 -35.93
C ARG A 155 10.64 24.14 -37.11
N SER A 156 9.35 24.37 -36.86
CA SER A 156 8.40 24.81 -37.89
C SER A 156 8.72 26.24 -38.38
N GLN A 157 9.17 27.14 -37.49
CA GLN A 157 9.71 28.45 -37.89
C GLN A 157 11.01 28.34 -38.72
N LEU A 158 11.91 27.42 -38.36
CA LEU A 158 13.11 27.17 -39.16
C LEU A 158 12.75 26.61 -40.54
N ALA A 159 11.80 25.68 -40.62
CA ALA A 159 11.32 25.14 -41.89
C ALA A 159 10.69 26.22 -42.79
N SER A 160 9.86 27.10 -42.23
CA SER A 160 9.28 28.22 -42.99
C SER A 160 10.35 29.22 -43.44
N SER A 161 11.35 29.49 -42.59
CA SER A 161 12.49 30.34 -42.97
C SER A 161 13.34 29.73 -44.10
N GLN A 162 13.53 28.41 -44.10
CA GLN A 162 14.25 27.68 -45.15
C GLN A 162 13.48 27.73 -46.47
N GLN A 163 12.17 27.52 -46.45
CA GLN A 163 11.31 27.67 -47.63
C GLN A 163 11.37 29.09 -48.22
N LEU A 164 11.39 30.12 -47.38
CA LEU A 164 11.56 31.50 -47.83
C LEU A 164 12.95 31.76 -48.43
N VAL A 165 14.01 31.16 -47.88
CA VAL A 165 15.35 31.24 -48.49
C VAL A 165 15.39 30.54 -49.85
N GLU A 166 14.73 29.39 -50.01
CA GLU A 166 14.64 28.68 -51.28
C GLU A 166 13.85 29.47 -52.33
N SER A 167 12.74 30.11 -51.95
CA SER A 167 11.97 30.94 -52.86
C SER A 167 12.74 32.19 -53.31
N LEU A 168 13.47 32.84 -52.38
CA LEU A 168 14.35 33.96 -52.72
C LEU A 168 15.51 33.54 -53.63
N ARG A 169 16.09 32.34 -53.41
CA ARG A 169 17.12 31.79 -54.31
C ARG A 169 16.57 31.54 -55.70
N ALA A 170 15.38 30.94 -55.82
CA ALA A 170 14.72 30.70 -57.10
C ALA A 170 14.42 32.02 -57.84
N SER A 171 13.90 33.03 -57.14
CA SER A 171 13.67 34.37 -57.71
C SER A 171 14.98 35.04 -58.17
N LEU A 172 16.06 34.90 -57.40
CA LEU A 172 17.36 35.43 -57.77
C LEU A 172 17.97 34.70 -58.99
N GLU A 173 17.77 33.39 -59.11
CA GLU A 173 18.15 32.61 -60.30
C GLU A 173 17.36 33.08 -61.54
N GLU A 174 16.06 33.36 -61.38
CA GLU A 174 15.21 33.89 -62.43
C GLU A 174 15.68 35.28 -62.88
N GLU A 175 15.96 36.20 -61.95
CA GLU A 175 16.51 37.52 -62.28
C GLU A 175 17.91 37.43 -62.92
N ARG A 176 18.75 36.49 -62.49
CA ARG A 176 20.02 36.19 -63.18
C ARG A 176 19.81 35.69 -64.61
N SER A 177 18.79 34.87 -64.85
CA SER A 177 18.46 34.41 -66.21
C SER A 177 17.93 35.56 -67.09
N ARG A 178 17.10 36.46 -66.53
CA ARG A 178 16.61 37.66 -67.21
C ARG A 178 17.76 38.61 -67.56
N THR A 179 18.65 38.87 -66.62
CA THR A 179 19.83 39.72 -66.88
C THR A 179 20.77 39.12 -67.91
N ALA A 180 20.98 37.80 -67.92
CA ALA A 180 21.76 37.13 -68.96
C ALA A 180 21.12 37.27 -70.36
N LEU A 181 19.79 37.12 -70.47
CA LEU A 181 19.05 37.34 -71.71
C LEU A 181 19.14 38.79 -72.20
N LEU A 182 18.99 39.77 -71.29
CA LEU A 182 19.15 41.18 -71.62
C LEU A 182 20.58 41.49 -72.08
N GLN A 183 21.60 40.93 -71.42
CA GLN A 183 22.99 41.13 -71.81
C GLN A 183 23.28 40.56 -73.21
N GLU A 184 22.69 39.40 -73.55
CA GLU A 184 22.81 38.82 -74.88
C GLU A 184 22.11 39.69 -75.94
N ARG A 185 20.94 40.24 -75.61
CA ARG A 185 20.24 41.20 -76.48
C ARG A 185 21.04 42.47 -76.72
N VAL A 186 21.69 43.01 -75.68
CA VAL A 186 22.57 44.18 -75.81
C VAL A 186 23.78 43.85 -76.68
N ARG A 187 24.36 42.64 -76.56
CA ARG A 187 25.44 42.19 -77.45
C ARG A 187 24.96 42.07 -78.90
N SER A 188 23.79 41.47 -79.15
CA SER A 188 23.25 41.34 -80.50
C SER A 188 22.99 42.72 -81.13
N GLN A 189 22.38 43.63 -80.36
CA GLN A 189 22.18 45.02 -80.80
C GLN A 189 23.51 45.74 -81.06
N GLY A 190 24.54 45.51 -80.22
CA GLY A 190 25.88 46.04 -80.46
C GLY A 190 26.52 45.54 -81.76
N GLN A 191 26.31 44.26 -82.10
CA GLN A 191 26.75 43.69 -83.37
C GLN A 191 25.99 44.29 -84.56
N ASP A 192 24.66 44.45 -84.44
CA ASP A 192 23.84 45.10 -85.47
C ASP A 192 24.30 46.55 -85.71
N LEU A 193 24.64 47.28 -84.65
CA LEU A 193 25.20 48.63 -84.74
C LEU A 193 26.57 48.65 -85.42
N SER A 194 27.47 47.69 -85.13
CA SER A 194 28.76 47.61 -85.84
C SER A 194 28.58 47.31 -87.33
N VAL A 195 27.62 46.44 -87.69
CA VAL A 195 27.30 46.15 -89.10
C VAL A 195 26.74 47.40 -89.80
N LEU A 196 25.92 48.20 -89.10
CA LEU A 196 25.43 49.47 -89.62
C LEU A 196 26.55 50.50 -89.78
N ASP A 197 27.50 50.57 -88.84
CA ASP A 197 28.65 51.47 -88.91
C ASP A 197 29.58 51.11 -90.07
N ASP A 198 29.88 49.81 -90.24
CA ASP A 198 30.62 49.29 -91.40
C ASP A 198 29.92 49.64 -92.73
N ARG A 199 28.59 49.56 -92.78
CA ARG A 199 27.80 49.99 -93.94
C ARG A 199 27.88 51.50 -94.15
N LEU A 200 27.82 52.30 -93.09
CA LEU A 200 27.94 53.76 -93.18
C LEU A 200 29.33 54.19 -93.63
N GLU A 201 30.39 53.54 -93.16
CA GLU A 201 31.77 53.76 -93.64
C GLU A 201 31.91 53.32 -95.11
N ALA A 202 31.30 52.21 -95.51
CA ALA A 202 31.24 51.84 -96.93
C ALA A 202 30.51 52.90 -97.77
N TYR A 203 29.38 53.43 -97.30
CA TYR A 203 28.66 54.53 -97.97
C TYR A 203 29.47 55.84 -97.98
N ARG A 204 30.22 56.15 -96.93
CA ARG A 204 31.14 57.29 -96.92
C ARG A 204 32.27 57.10 -97.93
N GLY A 205 32.84 55.90 -98.01
CA GLY A 205 33.84 55.54 -99.02
C GLY A 205 33.32 55.75 -100.43
N THR A 206 32.12 55.25 -100.74
CA THR A 206 31.50 55.46 -102.06
C THR A 206 31.17 56.93 -102.32
N LEU A 207 30.71 57.69 -101.32
CA LEU A 207 30.50 59.15 -101.46
C LEU A 207 31.81 59.91 -101.70
N VAL A 208 32.92 59.51 -101.08
CA VAL A 208 34.26 60.09 -101.33
C VAL A 208 34.74 59.73 -102.73
N GLU A 209 34.54 58.50 -103.21
CA GLU A 209 34.82 58.12 -104.59
C GLU A 209 33.98 58.92 -105.60
N ILE A 210 32.67 59.08 -105.35
CA ILE A 210 31.79 59.91 -106.18
C ILE A 210 32.22 61.38 -106.14
N ALA A 211 32.58 61.92 -104.96
CA ALA A 211 33.12 63.27 -104.84
C ALA A 211 34.48 63.43 -105.53
N GLY A 212 35.30 62.38 -105.60
CA GLY A 212 36.53 62.34 -106.40
C GLY A 212 36.27 62.34 -107.91
N ILE A 213 35.16 61.74 -108.35
CA ILE A 213 34.70 61.76 -109.76
C ILE A 213 34.10 63.12 -110.12
N VAL A 214 33.41 63.79 -109.18
CA VAL A 214 32.72 65.09 -109.40
C VAL A 214 33.60 66.31 -109.07
N GLY A 215 34.67 66.13 -108.29
CA GLY A 215 35.56 67.17 -107.78
C GLY A 215 36.82 67.44 -108.63
N GLY A 216 36.66 67.48 -109.96
CA GLY A 216 37.59 68.21 -110.83
C GLY A 216 37.05 69.62 -111.02
N LEU A 217 37.74 70.63 -110.48
CA LEU A 217 37.44 72.06 -110.66
C LEU A 217 37.31 72.38 -112.17
N PRO A 218 36.15 72.81 -112.70
CA PRO A 218 36.04 73.22 -114.10
C PRO A 218 36.31 74.72 -114.21
N ASP A 219 37.41 75.04 -114.87
CA ASP A 219 37.68 76.36 -115.42
C ASP A 219 36.68 76.64 -116.57
N PRO A 220 35.97 77.78 -116.57
CA PRO A 220 34.83 77.99 -117.46
C PRO A 220 35.25 78.56 -118.81
N ALA A 221 35.52 77.71 -119.80
CA ALA A 221 35.35 78.08 -121.21
C ALA A 221 35.33 76.84 -122.11
N GLY A 222 34.20 76.58 -122.77
CA GLY A 222 34.18 75.66 -123.92
C GLY A 222 32.94 74.78 -124.01
N SER A 223 31.87 75.38 -124.51
CA SER A 223 30.62 74.76 -124.96
C SER A 223 30.78 73.47 -125.79
N GLY A 224 29.85 72.54 -125.62
CA GLY A 224 29.51 71.61 -126.71
C GLY A 224 28.80 70.32 -126.30
N THR A 225 27.52 70.44 -125.94
CA THR A 225 26.44 69.46 -126.22
C THR A 225 26.77 67.97 -126.20
N GLU A 226 26.29 67.26 -125.18
CA GLU A 226 25.52 66.02 -125.38
C GLU A 226 24.68 65.69 -124.15
N SER A 227 23.37 65.79 -124.36
CA SER A 227 22.27 65.53 -123.43
C SER A 227 21.96 64.04 -123.37
N GLY A 228 21.81 63.46 -122.18
CA GLY A 228 21.13 62.16 -122.06
C GLY A 228 21.20 61.43 -120.72
N GLN A 229 22.10 61.79 -119.80
CA GLN A 229 22.42 60.90 -118.66
C GLN A 229 22.31 61.56 -117.27
N GLU A 230 21.74 62.76 -117.16
CA GLU A 230 21.62 63.46 -115.87
C GLU A 230 20.28 63.20 -115.16
N GLY A 231 19.25 62.71 -115.86
CA GLY A 231 17.94 62.43 -115.25
C GLY A 231 17.89 61.22 -114.30
N ALA A 232 18.80 60.25 -114.47
CA ALA A 232 18.87 59.05 -113.62
C ALA A 232 19.63 59.32 -112.31
N GLN A 233 20.67 60.15 -112.35
CA GLN A 233 21.49 60.49 -111.18
C GLN A 233 20.71 61.28 -110.12
N TRP A 234 19.83 62.20 -110.53
CA TRP A 234 18.97 62.92 -109.59
C TRP A 234 17.89 62.02 -108.95
N GLY A 235 17.46 60.96 -109.65
CA GLY A 235 16.53 59.95 -109.10
C GLY A 235 17.16 59.13 -107.97
N GLU A 236 18.42 58.71 -108.13
CA GLU A 236 19.17 57.98 -107.10
C GLU A 236 19.50 58.87 -105.89
N LEU A 237 19.84 60.14 -106.12
CA LEU A 237 20.13 61.10 -105.05
C LEU A 237 18.88 61.40 -104.20
N VAL A 238 17.71 61.52 -104.82
CA VAL A 238 16.43 61.69 -104.10
C VAL A 238 16.02 60.41 -103.36
N GLN A 239 16.30 59.22 -103.92
CA GLN A 239 16.08 57.95 -103.19
C GLN A 239 17.04 57.77 -102.01
N ALA A 240 18.31 58.16 -102.15
CA ALA A 240 19.29 58.11 -101.06
C ALA A 240 18.89 59.07 -99.92
N VAL A 241 18.42 60.28 -100.23
CA VAL A 241 17.93 61.23 -99.22
C VAL A 241 16.66 60.72 -98.54
N ARG A 242 15.76 60.06 -99.27
CA ARG A 242 14.55 59.46 -98.69
C ARG A 242 14.89 58.25 -97.80
N HIS A 243 15.87 57.44 -98.18
CA HIS A 243 16.36 56.34 -97.35
C HIS A 243 17.09 56.83 -96.09
N GLN A 244 17.85 57.92 -96.19
CA GLN A 244 18.47 58.56 -95.03
C GLN A 244 17.43 59.10 -94.04
N ALA A 245 16.33 59.66 -94.54
CA ALA A 245 15.22 60.13 -93.71
C ALA A 245 14.52 58.95 -92.98
N GLU A 246 14.32 57.82 -93.65
CA GLU A 246 13.77 56.60 -93.04
C GLU A 246 14.70 56.02 -91.96
N ILE A 247 16.02 56.03 -92.18
CA ILE A 247 17.01 55.59 -91.18
C ILE A 247 16.97 56.52 -89.95
N THR A 248 16.86 57.84 -90.13
CA THR A 248 16.75 58.78 -89.00
C THR A 248 15.43 58.63 -88.24
N ALA A 249 14.33 58.30 -88.91
CA ALA A 249 13.05 58.03 -88.27
C ALA A 249 13.09 56.71 -87.46
N GLN A 250 13.74 55.66 -87.98
CA GLN A 250 13.94 54.41 -87.24
C GLN A 250 14.87 54.59 -86.03
N ALA A 251 15.93 55.38 -86.15
CA ALA A 251 16.82 55.69 -85.02
C ALA A 251 16.10 56.46 -83.91
N GLN A 252 15.20 57.39 -84.25
CA GLN A 252 14.37 58.10 -83.27
C GLN A 252 13.34 57.16 -82.60
N GLN A 253 12.80 56.20 -83.33
CA GLN A 253 11.87 55.20 -82.76
C GLN A 253 12.59 54.25 -81.78
N VAL A 254 13.81 53.83 -82.09
CA VAL A 254 14.64 53.02 -81.18
C VAL A 254 15.04 53.82 -79.93
N ALA A 255 15.36 55.11 -80.07
CA ALA A 255 15.66 55.98 -78.93
C ALA A 255 14.43 56.18 -78.01
N ALA A 256 13.23 56.30 -78.59
CA ALA A 256 11.99 56.38 -77.83
C ALA A 256 11.68 55.07 -77.08
N GLN A 257 11.90 53.91 -77.71
CA GLN A 257 11.75 52.60 -77.06
C GLN A 257 12.74 52.40 -75.91
N ALA A 258 14.00 52.81 -76.08
CA ALA A 258 14.99 52.74 -75.02
C ALA A 258 14.63 53.65 -73.82
N GLN A 259 14.02 54.81 -74.06
CA GLN A 259 13.53 55.67 -72.98
C GLN A 259 12.33 55.08 -72.24
N GLU A 260 11.46 54.35 -72.94
CA GLU A 260 10.32 53.63 -72.34
C GLU A 260 10.79 52.45 -71.48
N GLU A 261 11.80 51.69 -71.93
CA GLU A 261 12.42 50.61 -71.15
C GLU A 261 13.16 51.16 -69.90
N ILE A 262 13.87 52.29 -70.02
CA ILE A 262 14.49 52.97 -68.88
C ILE A 262 13.42 53.49 -67.89
N ALA A 263 12.29 53.99 -68.38
CA ALA A 263 11.18 54.40 -67.53
C ALA A 263 10.52 53.20 -66.82
N ALA A 264 10.46 52.03 -67.45
CA ALA A 264 9.96 50.79 -66.86
C ALA A 264 10.88 50.22 -65.76
N LEU A 265 12.18 50.50 -65.80
CA LEU A 265 13.14 50.10 -64.75
C LEU A 265 13.13 51.02 -63.52
N LYS A 266 12.55 52.21 -63.62
CA LYS A 266 12.46 53.20 -62.54
C LYS A 266 11.70 52.71 -61.29
N PRO A 267 10.54 52.03 -61.37
CA PRO A 267 9.85 51.48 -60.19
C PRO A 267 10.66 50.36 -59.50
N LEU A 268 11.51 49.64 -60.24
CA LEU A 268 12.37 48.60 -59.67
C LEU A 268 13.59 49.20 -58.94
N ALA A 269 14.12 50.31 -59.44
CA ALA A 269 15.12 51.11 -58.73
C ALA A 269 14.54 51.80 -57.48
N GLU A 270 13.26 52.21 -57.53
CA GLU A 270 12.54 52.79 -56.39
C GLU A 270 12.19 51.72 -55.32
N SER A 271 11.82 50.49 -55.72
CA SER A 271 11.59 49.39 -54.76
C SER A 271 12.88 48.92 -54.07
N VAL A 272 13.99 48.84 -54.79
CA VAL A 272 15.31 48.54 -54.20
C VAL A 272 15.75 49.65 -53.23
N ARG A 273 15.42 50.92 -53.54
CA ARG A 273 15.68 52.07 -52.66
C ARG A 273 14.75 52.07 -51.43
N GLU A 274 13.50 51.61 -51.54
CA GLU A 274 12.59 51.43 -50.40
C GLU A 274 13.03 50.29 -49.47
N VAL A 275 13.45 49.14 -50.02
CA VAL A 275 13.88 47.98 -49.24
C VAL A 275 15.19 48.25 -48.49
N LEU A 276 16.13 48.95 -49.13
CA LEU A 276 17.41 49.33 -48.53
C LEU A 276 17.31 50.57 -47.64
N GLY A 277 16.25 51.37 -47.77
CA GLY A 277 16.08 52.63 -47.06
C GLY A 277 17.09 53.71 -47.47
N THR A 278 16.89 54.94 -47.01
CA THR A 278 17.88 56.01 -47.18
C THR A 278 19.19 55.60 -46.49
N THR A 279 20.32 55.95 -47.11
CA THR A 279 21.67 55.61 -46.61
C THR A 279 21.95 56.07 -45.17
N GLU A 280 21.11 56.95 -44.62
CA GLU A 280 21.15 57.42 -43.23
C GLU A 280 20.58 56.41 -42.20
N ALA A 281 19.70 55.48 -42.60
CA ALA A 281 19.08 54.48 -41.69
C ALA A 281 19.88 53.16 -41.57
N LEU A 282 20.85 52.95 -42.46
CA LEU A 282 21.71 51.77 -42.52
C LEU A 282 22.56 51.55 -41.24
N PRO A 283 23.13 52.60 -40.61
CA PRO A 283 23.85 52.47 -39.34
C PRO A 283 22.96 52.01 -38.18
N GLU A 284 21.69 52.42 -38.14
CA GLU A 284 20.76 52.02 -37.08
C GLU A 284 20.30 50.57 -37.25
N ARG A 285 20.03 50.13 -38.49
CA ARG A 285 19.78 48.71 -38.78
C ARG A 285 20.99 47.82 -38.44
N LEU A 286 22.22 48.27 -38.73
CA LEU A 286 23.43 47.55 -38.32
C LEU A 286 23.58 47.47 -36.81
N ARG A 287 23.30 48.55 -36.06
CA ARG A 287 23.28 48.52 -34.59
C ARG A 287 22.22 47.56 -34.05
N LYS A 288 21.02 47.55 -34.64
CA LYS A 288 19.95 46.63 -34.26
C LYS A 288 20.34 45.17 -34.51
N LEU A 289 20.91 44.85 -35.67
CA LEU A 289 21.40 43.49 -35.97
C LEU A 289 22.57 43.07 -35.07
N LEU A 290 23.47 43.99 -34.70
CA LEU A 290 24.53 43.71 -33.74
C LEU A 290 24.00 43.47 -32.32
N ALA A 291 22.96 44.20 -31.91
CA ALA A 291 22.27 43.99 -30.63
C ALA A 291 21.47 42.67 -30.60
N GLU A 292 20.81 42.32 -31.71
CA GLU A 292 20.15 41.01 -31.86
C GLU A 292 21.17 39.87 -31.84
N ARG A 293 22.32 40.04 -32.49
CA ARG A 293 23.43 39.07 -32.44
C ARG A 293 23.98 38.90 -31.01
N SER A 294 24.19 39.98 -30.26
CA SER A 294 24.69 39.88 -28.89
C SER A 294 23.66 39.22 -27.96
N MET A 295 22.37 39.52 -28.12
CA MET A 295 21.30 38.87 -27.37
C MET A 295 21.19 37.37 -27.67
N LEU A 296 21.29 36.98 -28.94
CA LEU A 296 21.34 35.57 -29.34
C LEU A 296 22.57 34.86 -28.79
N GLN A 297 23.74 35.52 -28.79
CA GLN A 297 24.96 34.96 -28.24
C GLN A 297 24.85 34.75 -26.72
N GLN A 298 24.26 35.70 -25.99
CA GLN A 298 24.00 35.57 -24.56
C GLN A 298 23.01 34.44 -24.25
N ARG A 299 21.96 34.26 -25.06
CA ARG A 299 21.03 33.13 -24.93
C ARG A 299 21.72 31.79 -25.17
N LEU A 300 22.65 31.73 -26.14
CA LEU A 300 23.45 30.53 -26.43
C LEU A 300 24.36 30.18 -25.26
N GLU A 301 24.99 31.18 -24.63
CA GLU A 301 25.80 30.98 -23.41
C GLU A 301 24.94 30.48 -22.24
N GLN A 302 23.77 31.08 -22.01
CA GLN A 302 22.83 30.62 -20.98
C GLN A 302 22.38 29.17 -21.22
N PHE A 303 22.05 28.83 -22.47
CA PHE A 303 21.69 27.46 -22.84
C PHE A 303 22.85 26.48 -22.60
N SER A 304 24.09 26.88 -22.89
CA SER A 304 25.27 26.03 -22.64
C SER A 304 25.48 25.73 -21.15
N VAL A 305 25.25 26.71 -20.27
CA VAL A 305 25.34 26.54 -18.81
C VAL A 305 24.23 25.62 -18.30
N GLN A 306 22.99 25.82 -18.76
CA GLN A 306 21.86 24.95 -18.43
C GLN A 306 22.10 23.51 -18.89
N TRP A 307 22.64 23.34 -20.10
CA TRP A 307 22.98 22.03 -20.64
C TRP A 307 24.07 21.33 -19.83
N HIS A 308 25.09 22.06 -19.37
CA HIS A 308 26.12 21.50 -18.47
C HIS A 308 25.56 21.11 -17.11
N ARG A 309 24.66 21.92 -16.54
CA ARG A 309 23.98 21.57 -15.28
C ARG A 309 23.14 20.30 -15.42
N LEU A 310 22.37 20.18 -16.50
CA LEU A 310 21.56 18.99 -16.77
C LEU A 310 22.44 17.73 -16.92
N ARG A 311 23.58 17.83 -17.62
CA ARG A 311 24.55 16.73 -17.70
C ARG A 311 25.14 16.35 -16.35
N GLN A 312 25.44 17.32 -15.49
CA GLN A 312 25.93 17.04 -14.14
C GLN A 312 24.86 16.35 -13.28
N GLU A 313 23.61 16.78 -13.36
CA GLU A 313 22.49 16.15 -12.65
C GLU A 313 22.25 14.71 -13.15
N GLN A 314 22.35 14.48 -14.47
CA GLN A 314 22.27 13.15 -15.06
C GLN A 314 23.42 12.25 -14.60
N ALA A 315 24.66 12.76 -14.55
CA ALA A 315 25.80 12.02 -14.03
C ALA A 315 25.63 11.64 -12.54
N ARG A 316 25.11 12.58 -11.72
CA ARG A 316 24.78 12.31 -10.30
C ARG A 316 23.64 11.31 -10.14
N SER A 317 22.68 11.28 -11.06
CA SER A 317 21.59 10.29 -11.06
C SER A 317 22.12 8.89 -11.37
N VAL A 318 22.98 8.76 -12.38
CA VAL A 318 23.63 7.48 -12.72
C VAL A 318 24.51 6.97 -11.57
N GLN A 319 25.23 7.86 -10.88
CA GLN A 319 26.01 7.49 -9.69
C GLN A 319 25.12 6.99 -8.54
N ARG A 320 24.00 7.65 -8.27
CA ARG A 320 23.02 7.20 -7.26
C ARG A 320 22.45 5.83 -7.61
N GLU A 321 22.12 5.59 -8.88
CA GLU A 321 21.61 4.30 -9.33
C GLU A 321 22.67 3.19 -9.19
N GLN A 322 23.93 3.47 -9.52
CA GLN A 322 25.03 2.53 -9.32
C GLN A 322 25.25 2.19 -7.85
N ALA A 323 25.17 3.18 -6.95
CA ALA A 323 25.25 2.95 -5.51
C ALA A 323 24.13 2.04 -5.00
N LEU A 324 22.89 2.29 -5.43
CA LEU A 324 21.74 1.43 -5.09
C LEU A 324 21.89 0.01 -5.64
N ARG A 325 22.44 -0.17 -6.84
CA ARG A 325 22.73 -1.51 -7.40
C ARG A 325 23.78 -2.25 -6.57
N GLN A 326 24.83 -1.56 -6.11
CA GLN A 326 25.84 -2.15 -5.24
C GLN A 326 25.27 -2.54 -3.87
N GLU A 327 24.41 -1.72 -3.28
CA GLU A 327 23.72 -2.08 -2.03
C GLU A 327 22.79 -3.26 -2.22
N HIS A 328 22.04 -3.31 -3.33
CA HIS A 328 21.20 -4.46 -3.64
C HIS A 328 22.02 -5.74 -3.83
N GLU A 329 23.16 -5.67 -4.51
CA GLU A 329 24.08 -6.82 -4.66
C GLU A 329 24.64 -7.30 -3.32
N ARG A 330 25.02 -6.37 -2.42
CA ARG A 330 25.44 -6.70 -1.04
C ARG A 330 24.33 -7.37 -0.24
N LEU A 331 23.10 -6.85 -0.32
CA LEU A 331 21.95 -7.44 0.37
C LEU A 331 21.61 -8.82 -0.20
N SER A 332 21.68 -8.99 -1.52
CA SER A 332 21.49 -10.27 -2.21
C SER A 332 22.52 -11.31 -1.77
N GLN A 333 23.80 -10.93 -1.68
CA GLN A 333 24.86 -11.78 -1.14
C GLN A 333 24.58 -12.18 0.32
N ARG A 334 24.18 -11.23 1.18
CA ARG A 334 23.83 -11.53 2.57
C ARG A 334 22.65 -12.49 2.70
N VAL A 335 21.65 -12.39 1.82
CA VAL A 335 20.54 -13.34 1.77
C VAL A 335 21.02 -14.72 1.33
N ALA A 336 21.92 -14.80 0.34
CA ALA A 336 22.51 -16.06 -0.09
C ALA A 336 23.31 -16.74 1.04
N ASP A 337 24.11 -15.97 1.79
CA ASP A 337 24.89 -16.47 2.93
C ASP A 337 23.98 -17.00 4.05
N LEU A 338 22.93 -16.25 4.43
CA LEU A 338 21.94 -16.71 5.42
C LEU A 338 21.17 -17.95 4.95
N THR A 339 20.92 -18.08 3.65
CA THR A 339 20.27 -19.26 3.09
C THR A 339 21.19 -20.48 3.19
N ALA A 340 22.49 -20.31 2.88
CA ALA A 340 23.48 -21.37 3.03
C ALA A 340 23.66 -21.80 4.50
N GLU A 341 23.63 -20.85 5.45
CA GLU A 341 23.66 -21.16 6.89
C GLU A 341 22.43 -21.99 7.32
N LEU A 342 21.23 -21.63 6.84
CA LEU A 342 20.01 -22.39 7.13
C LEU A 342 20.04 -23.79 6.51
N GLU A 343 20.57 -23.95 5.30
CA GLU A 343 20.76 -25.26 4.68
C GLU A 343 21.77 -26.13 5.44
N ALA A 344 22.87 -25.53 5.94
CA ALA A 344 23.83 -26.22 6.79
C ALA A 344 23.18 -26.70 8.10
N GLN A 345 22.42 -25.84 8.78
CA GLN A 345 21.67 -26.21 9.99
C GLN A 345 20.65 -27.32 9.73
N ARG A 346 19.99 -27.30 8.56
CA ARG A 346 19.07 -28.37 8.16
C ARG A 346 19.80 -29.68 7.92
N ALA A 347 20.96 -29.66 7.28
CA ALA A 347 21.79 -30.85 7.08
C ALA A 347 22.23 -31.45 8.43
N GLU A 348 22.63 -30.61 9.39
CA GLU A 348 22.96 -31.03 10.76
C GLU A 348 21.74 -31.62 11.49
N ALA A 349 20.55 -31.03 11.32
CA ALA A 349 19.32 -31.60 11.89
C ALA A 349 18.99 -32.98 11.27
N GLU A 350 19.20 -33.14 9.96
CA GLU A 350 18.99 -34.41 9.26
C GLU A 350 20.01 -35.49 9.67
N THR A 351 21.27 -35.14 9.92
CA THR A 351 22.25 -36.09 10.47
C THR A 351 21.87 -36.53 11.88
N LEU A 352 21.49 -35.59 12.76
CA LEU A 352 20.99 -35.92 14.11
C LEU A 352 19.73 -36.79 14.07
N HIS A 353 18.81 -36.54 13.14
CA HIS A 353 17.65 -37.39 12.93
C HIS A 353 18.01 -38.80 12.47
N ARG A 354 19.00 -38.94 11.57
CA ARG A 354 19.51 -40.23 11.12
C ARG A 354 20.19 -40.99 12.25
N GLU A 355 21.03 -40.34 13.04
CA GLU A 355 21.67 -40.92 14.23
C GLU A 355 20.63 -41.40 15.26
N LEU A 356 19.57 -40.61 15.49
CA LEU A 356 18.45 -41.02 16.35
C LEU A 356 17.66 -42.21 15.78
N ALA A 357 17.49 -42.28 14.46
CA ALA A 357 16.84 -43.41 13.80
C ALA A 357 17.69 -44.69 13.91
N GLU A 358 18.99 -44.62 13.65
CA GLU A 358 19.91 -45.75 13.84
C GLU A 358 19.98 -46.20 15.31
N ALA A 359 19.97 -45.25 16.25
CA ALA A 359 19.93 -45.56 17.68
C ALA A 359 18.64 -46.29 18.10
N ARG A 360 17.51 -45.97 17.47
CA ARG A 360 16.23 -46.70 17.66
C ARG A 360 16.29 -48.10 17.06
N GLU A 361 16.87 -48.26 15.89
CA GLU A 361 16.96 -49.55 15.20
C GLU A 361 17.91 -50.53 15.92
N ARG A 362 18.95 -50.00 16.60
CA ARG A 362 19.89 -50.80 17.41
C ARG A 362 19.34 -51.25 18.78
N ARG A 363 18.16 -50.81 19.23
CA ARG A 363 17.52 -51.26 20.48
C ARG A 363 16.04 -51.65 20.33
N PRO A 364 15.71 -52.76 19.64
CA PRO A 364 14.33 -53.18 19.47
C PRO A 364 13.74 -53.98 20.66
N GLU A 365 14.55 -54.39 21.66
CA GLU A 365 14.09 -55.37 22.68
C GLU A 365 13.77 -54.81 24.09
N GLU A 366 14.11 -53.55 24.40
CA GLU A 366 13.67 -52.91 25.65
C GLU A 366 12.30 -52.23 25.43
N LYS A 367 11.23 -53.04 25.35
CA LYS A 367 9.85 -52.55 25.42
C LYS A 367 9.57 -52.04 26.82
N HIS A 368 9.90 -50.79 27.07
CA HIS A 368 9.49 -50.09 28.29
C HIS A 368 7.97 -49.91 28.30
N PRO A 369 7.26 -50.43 29.33
CA PRO A 369 5.80 -50.35 29.43
C PRO A 369 5.28 -48.92 29.51
N GLU A 370 6.13 -47.95 29.85
CA GLU A 370 5.77 -46.52 29.92
C GLU A 370 5.57 -45.87 28.54
N ILE A 371 6.22 -46.38 27.48
CA ILE A 371 6.06 -45.86 26.11
C ILE A 371 4.70 -46.29 25.50
N ALA A 372 4.15 -47.45 25.92
CA ALA A 372 2.83 -47.88 25.49
C ALA A 372 1.70 -47.00 26.05
N GLY A 373 1.88 -46.43 27.25
CA GLY A 373 0.94 -45.46 27.83
C GLY A 373 0.93 -44.11 27.10
N LEU A 374 2.08 -43.68 26.59
CA LEU A 374 2.24 -42.45 25.81
C LEU A 374 1.55 -42.53 24.43
N ASP A 375 1.60 -43.68 23.76
CA ASP A 375 0.89 -43.88 22.48
C ASP A 375 -0.65 -43.90 22.67
N GLU A 376 -1.14 -44.43 23.80
CA GLU A 376 -2.56 -44.43 24.15
C GLU A 376 -3.05 -42.98 24.46
N ALA A 377 -2.23 -42.20 25.18
CA ALA A 377 -2.48 -40.78 25.47
C ALA A 377 -2.47 -39.92 24.20
N LEU A 378 -1.58 -40.20 23.25
CA LEU A 378 -1.54 -39.52 21.95
C LEU A 378 -2.73 -39.88 21.05
N ARG A 379 -3.28 -41.10 21.14
CA ARG A 379 -4.52 -41.45 20.45
C ARG A 379 -5.73 -40.73 21.03
N THR A 380 -5.84 -40.65 22.36
CA THR A 380 -6.92 -39.91 23.02
C THR A 380 -6.86 -38.41 22.72
N TYR A 381 -5.66 -37.83 22.70
CA TYR A 381 -5.47 -36.42 22.34
C TYR A 381 -5.79 -36.11 20.87
N ARG A 382 -5.53 -37.05 19.95
CA ARG A 382 -5.94 -36.91 18.54
C ARG A 382 -7.45 -37.05 18.35
N ALA A 383 -8.11 -37.90 19.14
CA ALA A 383 -9.57 -38.05 19.11
C ALA A 383 -10.28 -36.77 19.59
N THR A 384 -9.79 -36.14 20.66
CA THR A 384 -10.35 -34.86 21.15
C THR A 384 -10.11 -33.70 20.19
N LEU A 385 -8.97 -33.66 19.51
CA LEU A 385 -8.71 -32.67 18.45
C LEU A 385 -9.62 -32.86 17.21
N ALA A 386 -9.97 -34.10 16.86
CA ALA A 386 -10.93 -34.37 15.78
C ALA A 386 -12.34 -33.91 16.15
N GLU A 387 -12.74 -34.06 17.42
CA GLU A 387 -14.03 -33.62 17.95
C GLU A 387 -14.14 -32.08 17.96
N ILE A 388 -13.07 -31.37 18.33
CA ILE A 388 -12.99 -29.90 18.29
C ILE A 388 -13.06 -29.38 16.85
N ASN A 389 -12.39 -30.04 15.89
CA ASN A 389 -12.47 -29.66 14.48
C ASN A 389 -13.86 -29.94 13.86
N GLY A 390 -14.60 -30.92 14.37
CA GLY A 390 -15.99 -31.17 13.97
C GLY A 390 -16.95 -30.05 14.37
N ILE A 391 -16.63 -29.30 15.42
CA ILE A 391 -17.42 -28.15 15.91
C ILE A 391 -17.13 -26.88 15.10
N VAL A 392 -15.92 -26.76 14.54
CA VAL A 392 -15.45 -25.55 13.80
C VAL A 392 -15.68 -25.66 12.28
N GLY A 393 -15.97 -26.86 11.75
CA GLY A 393 -16.03 -27.11 10.30
C GLY A 393 -17.41 -27.16 9.63
N GLY A 394 -18.52 -26.94 10.35
CA GLY A 394 -19.86 -26.97 9.76
C GLY A 394 -20.24 -25.65 9.07
N PRO A 395 -20.72 -25.65 7.81
CA PRO A 395 -21.20 -24.41 7.18
C PRO A 395 -22.45 -23.91 7.92
N PRO A 396 -22.57 -22.59 8.21
CA PRO A 396 -23.77 -22.05 8.83
C PRO A 396 -24.96 -22.15 7.84
N PRO A 397 -26.18 -22.43 8.33
CA PRO A 397 -27.35 -22.47 7.47
C PRO A 397 -27.66 -21.06 6.97
N LEU A 398 -27.64 -20.89 5.65
CA LEU A 398 -28.15 -19.69 4.98
C LEU A 398 -29.68 -19.66 5.14
N ALA A 399 -30.17 -18.82 6.05
CA ALA A 399 -31.54 -18.35 6.04
C ALA A 399 -31.51 -16.83 6.17
N GLY A 400 -31.90 -16.15 5.09
CA GLY A 400 -31.99 -14.70 5.01
C GLY A 400 -33.02 -14.14 5.98
N GLY A 401 -32.71 -12.95 6.50
CA GLY A 401 -33.60 -12.19 7.35
C GLY A 401 -32.82 -11.18 8.17
N ALA A 402 -33.10 -9.91 7.93
CA ALA A 402 -32.46 -8.76 8.52
C ALA A 402 -32.40 -8.74 10.06
N VAL A 403 -31.59 -7.80 10.55
CA VAL A 403 -31.38 -7.35 11.95
C VAL A 403 -30.23 -8.06 12.67
N GLY A 404 -29.07 -7.41 12.60
CA GLY A 404 -27.95 -7.66 13.50
C GLY A 404 -28.40 -7.52 14.95
N THR A 405 -28.41 -8.63 15.67
CA THR A 405 -28.61 -8.65 17.11
C THR A 405 -27.33 -9.16 17.77
N SER A 406 -27.04 -8.60 18.94
CA SER A 406 -26.05 -8.94 20.00
C SER A 406 -25.41 -10.34 20.03
N ARG A 407 -26.02 -11.35 19.40
CA ARG A 407 -25.55 -12.73 19.30
C ARG A 407 -24.23 -12.89 18.54
N ASP A 408 -23.99 -12.09 17.48
CA ASP A 408 -22.74 -12.16 16.72
C ASP A 408 -21.56 -11.57 17.49
N ALA A 409 -21.79 -10.53 18.31
CA ALA A 409 -20.76 -9.97 19.20
C ALA A 409 -20.33 -10.98 20.28
N GLY A 410 -21.24 -11.81 20.77
CA GLY A 410 -20.95 -12.90 21.71
C GLY A 410 -20.08 -13.99 21.09
N GLN A 411 -20.38 -14.40 19.86
CA GLN A 411 -19.59 -15.42 19.14
C GLN A 411 -18.18 -14.91 18.79
N TRP A 412 -18.05 -13.64 18.40
CA TRP A 412 -16.75 -13.01 18.21
C TRP A 412 -15.96 -12.89 19.53
N GLY A 413 -16.64 -12.58 20.64
CA GLY A 413 -16.02 -12.57 21.96
C GLY A 413 -15.48 -13.94 22.38
N GLU A 414 -16.24 -15.01 22.13
CA GLU A 414 -15.78 -16.39 22.38
C GLU A 414 -14.60 -16.79 21.48
N LEU A 415 -14.64 -16.44 20.20
CA LEU A 415 -13.54 -16.67 19.26
C LEU A 415 -12.26 -15.98 19.73
N VAL A 416 -12.33 -14.69 20.08
CA VAL A 416 -11.19 -13.92 20.61
C VAL A 416 -10.64 -14.54 21.90
N GLN A 417 -11.51 -15.00 22.80
CA GLN A 417 -11.08 -15.70 24.03
C GLN A 417 -10.43 -17.05 23.72
N THR A 418 -10.89 -17.81 22.73
CA THR A 418 -10.22 -19.05 22.30
C THR A 418 -8.87 -18.79 21.67
N VAL A 419 -8.72 -17.74 20.84
CA VAL A 419 -7.41 -17.37 20.27
C VAL A 419 -6.45 -16.93 21.38
N LYS A 420 -6.94 -16.17 22.37
CA LYS A 420 -6.15 -15.76 23.54
C LYS A 420 -5.67 -16.95 24.35
N ARG A 421 -6.55 -17.91 24.67
CA ARG A 421 -6.17 -19.14 25.39
C ARG A 421 -5.18 -20.00 24.59
N GLN A 422 -5.32 -20.05 23.26
CA GLN A 422 -4.36 -20.77 22.41
C GLN A 422 -2.99 -20.09 22.39
N ALA A 423 -2.94 -18.75 22.40
CA ALA A 423 -1.69 -18.00 22.51
C ALA A 423 -1.01 -18.18 23.88
N GLU A 424 -1.77 -18.16 24.97
CA GLU A 424 -1.27 -18.42 26.33
C GLU A 424 -0.71 -19.84 26.46
N MET A 425 -1.40 -20.84 25.89
CA MET A 425 -0.91 -22.22 25.85
C MET A 425 0.36 -22.35 24.98
N ALA A 426 0.45 -21.62 23.87
CA ALA A 426 1.67 -21.59 23.04
C ALA A 426 2.87 -21.06 23.82
N ALA A 427 2.67 -19.97 24.58
CA ALA A 427 3.70 -19.34 25.40
C ALA A 427 4.17 -20.27 26.53
N GLN A 428 3.24 -20.94 27.23
CA GLN A 428 3.58 -21.93 28.26
C GLN A 428 4.38 -23.11 27.68
N LEU A 429 3.98 -23.65 26.53
CA LEU A 429 4.73 -24.74 25.88
C LEU A 429 6.12 -24.28 25.43
N GLN A 430 6.28 -23.03 24.99
CA GLN A 430 7.58 -22.45 24.66
C GLN A 430 8.48 -22.31 25.89
N GLU A 431 7.93 -21.90 27.03
CA GLU A 431 8.64 -21.78 28.30
C GLU A 431 9.09 -23.16 28.81
N GLU A 432 8.22 -24.17 28.74
CA GLU A 432 8.57 -25.57 29.11
C GLU A 432 9.68 -26.13 28.22
N VAL A 433 9.61 -25.92 26.89
CA VAL A 433 10.68 -26.35 25.97
C VAL A 433 11.98 -25.59 26.21
N ALA A 434 11.91 -24.30 26.56
CA ALA A 434 13.08 -23.50 26.89
C ALA A 434 13.71 -23.95 28.21
N ALA A 435 12.92 -24.32 29.22
CA ALA A 435 13.39 -24.82 30.52
C ALA A 435 14.06 -26.21 30.41
N LEU A 436 13.58 -27.06 29.51
CA LEU A 436 14.18 -28.38 29.27
C LEU A 436 15.52 -28.32 28.52
N ARG A 437 15.77 -27.25 27.75
CA ARG A 437 16.98 -27.08 26.93
C ARG A 437 18.29 -27.06 27.76
N PRO A 438 18.45 -26.23 28.82
CA PRO A 438 19.67 -26.23 29.63
C PRO A 438 19.82 -27.50 30.47
N LEU A 439 18.72 -28.16 30.87
CA LEU A 439 18.76 -29.45 31.57
C LEU A 439 19.30 -30.57 30.68
N LEU A 440 18.88 -30.62 29.41
CA LEU A 440 19.43 -31.56 28.44
C LEU A 440 20.88 -31.24 28.07
N GLN A 441 21.25 -29.96 28.04
CA GLN A 441 22.62 -29.51 27.73
C GLN A 441 23.59 -29.81 28.90
N SER A 442 23.19 -29.52 30.13
CA SER A 442 23.95 -29.87 31.34
C SER A 442 24.03 -31.38 31.56
N ALA A 443 22.95 -32.13 31.31
CA ALA A 443 23.01 -33.59 31.33
C ALA A 443 23.98 -34.14 30.28
N ARG A 444 24.03 -33.56 29.07
CA ARG A 444 24.98 -33.94 28.02
C ARG A 444 26.44 -33.67 28.40
N GLU A 445 26.72 -32.55 29.07
CA GLU A 445 28.05 -32.18 29.52
C GLU A 445 28.54 -33.02 30.71
N VAL A 446 27.64 -33.37 31.64
CA VAL A 446 27.97 -34.18 32.83
C VAL A 446 28.08 -35.68 32.49
N LEU A 447 27.41 -36.16 31.45
CA LEU A 447 27.27 -37.60 31.16
C LEU A 447 28.26 -38.17 30.13
N GLY A 448 29.38 -37.50 29.87
CA GLY A 448 30.45 -38.02 29.01
C GLY A 448 31.08 -39.36 29.47
N THR A 449 30.68 -39.95 30.61
CA THR A 449 31.40 -41.12 31.18
C THR A 449 30.57 -42.19 31.91
N THR A 450 29.22 -42.18 31.95
CA THR A 450 28.47 -43.22 32.70
C THR A 450 27.37 -43.92 31.91
N GLU A 451 27.51 -45.26 31.77
CA GLU A 451 26.71 -46.14 30.89
C GLU A 451 25.28 -46.46 31.38
N ALA A 452 24.85 -45.96 32.54
CA ALA A 452 23.60 -46.40 33.18
C ALA A 452 22.42 -45.40 33.13
N LEU A 453 22.56 -44.23 32.48
CA LEU A 453 21.50 -43.21 32.35
C LEU A 453 20.75 -43.08 30.98
N PRO A 454 20.86 -43.98 29.99
CA PRO A 454 20.35 -43.73 28.64
C PRO A 454 18.82 -43.76 28.50
N GLU A 455 18.06 -44.32 29.46
CA GLU A 455 16.59 -44.41 29.36
C GLU A 455 15.91 -43.09 29.70
N ARG A 456 16.33 -42.45 30.80
CA ARG A 456 15.75 -41.17 31.23
C ARG A 456 16.07 -40.01 30.27
N LEU A 457 17.22 -40.07 29.60
CA LEU A 457 17.54 -39.14 28.51
C LEU A 457 16.70 -39.40 27.26
N ARG A 458 16.31 -40.64 26.97
CA ARG A 458 15.39 -40.96 25.86
C ARG A 458 13.97 -40.51 26.17
N GLU A 459 13.52 -40.65 27.41
CA GLU A 459 12.23 -40.13 27.87
C GLU A 459 12.19 -38.60 27.74
N LEU A 460 13.18 -37.88 28.27
CA LEU A 460 13.24 -36.42 28.15
C LEU A 460 13.37 -35.95 26.69
N ALA A 461 14.08 -36.69 25.83
CA ALA A 461 14.13 -36.40 24.40
C ALA A 461 12.79 -36.67 23.69
N ALA A 462 12.06 -37.71 24.10
CA ALA A 462 10.74 -38.02 23.57
C ALA A 462 9.70 -37.00 24.02
N GLU A 463 9.76 -36.54 25.28
CA GLU A 463 8.94 -35.45 25.82
C GLU A 463 9.21 -34.15 25.08
N ARG A 464 10.48 -33.78 24.87
CA ARG A 464 10.85 -32.61 24.06
C ARG A 464 10.29 -32.72 22.63
N ALA A 465 10.45 -33.86 21.96
CA ALA A 465 9.92 -34.05 20.61
C ALA A 465 8.38 -33.99 20.55
N MET A 466 7.69 -34.43 21.60
CA MET A 466 6.24 -34.28 21.72
C MET A 466 5.85 -32.81 21.88
N LEU A 467 6.53 -32.07 22.76
CA LEU A 467 6.28 -30.65 22.99
C LEU A 467 6.57 -29.81 21.73
N GLU A 468 7.65 -30.11 21.01
CA GLU A 468 7.97 -29.45 19.73
C GLU A 468 6.86 -29.68 18.68
N ARG A 469 6.31 -30.89 18.58
CA ARG A 469 5.15 -31.17 17.69
C ARG A 469 3.89 -30.42 18.13
N ARG A 470 3.63 -30.32 19.43
CA ARG A 470 2.48 -29.55 19.96
C ARG A 470 2.66 -28.06 19.65
N LEU A 471 3.87 -27.52 19.79
CA LEU A 471 4.20 -26.14 19.41
C LEU A 471 4.00 -25.89 17.91
N GLN A 472 4.48 -26.78 17.05
CA GLN A 472 4.25 -26.68 15.60
C GLN A 472 2.76 -26.69 15.25
N HIS A 473 1.97 -27.54 15.90
CA HIS A 473 0.52 -27.57 15.70
C HIS A 473 -0.15 -26.26 16.11
N VAL A 474 0.21 -25.71 17.27
CA VAL A 474 -0.32 -24.42 17.75
C VAL A 474 0.10 -23.27 16.83
N TYR A 475 1.33 -23.29 16.31
CA TYR A 475 1.81 -22.30 15.35
C TYR A 475 1.04 -22.34 14.02
N VAL A 476 0.79 -23.53 13.47
CA VAL A 476 -0.03 -23.68 12.24
C VAL A 476 -1.48 -23.22 12.50
N GLN A 477 -2.03 -23.49 13.69
CA GLN A 477 -3.36 -23.00 14.06
C GLN A 477 -3.40 -21.47 14.20
N SER A 478 -2.40 -20.85 14.84
CA SER A 478 -2.35 -19.40 14.97
C SER A 478 -2.20 -18.72 13.61
N GLN A 479 -1.40 -19.28 12.69
CA GLN A 479 -1.27 -18.77 11.33
C GLN A 479 -2.59 -18.84 10.55
N ARG A 480 -3.36 -19.94 10.68
CA ARG A 480 -4.69 -20.06 10.08
C ARG A 480 -5.68 -19.04 10.65
N LEU A 481 -5.63 -18.78 11.95
CA LEU A 481 -6.46 -17.75 12.59
C LEU A 481 -6.09 -16.33 12.15
N GLN A 482 -4.80 -16.04 12.00
CA GLN A 482 -4.33 -14.77 11.45
C GLN A 482 -4.79 -14.57 10.00
N GLN A 483 -4.72 -15.62 9.18
CA GLN A 483 -5.23 -15.57 7.81
C GLN A 483 -6.75 -15.34 7.77
N ALA A 484 -7.51 -16.06 8.61
CA ALA A 484 -8.96 -15.85 8.72
C ALA A 484 -9.32 -14.43 9.19
N HIS A 485 -8.53 -13.85 10.10
CA HIS A 485 -8.71 -12.46 10.53
C HIS A 485 -8.43 -11.47 9.40
N ALA A 486 -7.34 -11.66 8.64
CA ALA A 486 -7.02 -10.84 7.47
C ALA A 486 -8.14 -10.89 6.42
N GLU A 487 -8.64 -12.09 6.10
CA GLU A 487 -9.77 -12.29 5.18
C GLU A 487 -11.05 -11.61 5.70
N SER A 488 -11.30 -11.64 7.01
CA SER A 488 -12.43 -10.95 7.64
C SER A 488 -12.30 -9.43 7.53
N THR A 489 -11.12 -8.86 7.80
CA THR A 489 -10.88 -7.41 7.68
C THR A 489 -11.02 -6.93 6.24
N GLN A 490 -10.60 -7.74 5.27
CA GLN A 490 -10.77 -7.43 3.85
C GLN A 490 -12.26 -7.45 3.44
N ARG A 491 -13.05 -8.40 3.93
CA ARG A 491 -14.51 -8.42 3.72
C ARG A 491 -15.19 -7.21 4.35
N GLU A 492 -14.77 -6.80 5.54
CA GLU A 492 -15.32 -5.61 6.19
C GLU A 492 -15.01 -4.33 5.39
N GLN A 493 -13.79 -4.20 4.84
CA GLN A 493 -13.43 -3.12 3.94
C GLN A 493 -14.30 -3.13 2.67
N GLN A 494 -14.49 -4.29 2.04
CA GLN A 494 -15.36 -4.43 0.87
C GLN A 494 -16.81 -4.01 1.18
N LEU A 495 -17.35 -4.40 2.33
CA LEU A 495 -18.69 -3.99 2.75
C LEU A 495 -18.78 -2.47 3.00
N ARG A 496 -17.72 -1.84 3.52
CA ARG A 496 -17.66 -0.38 3.68
C ARG A 496 -17.61 0.34 2.34
N GLU A 497 -16.79 -0.15 1.40
CA GLU A 497 -16.73 0.39 0.04
C GLU A 497 -18.06 0.23 -0.70
N GLU A 498 -18.75 -0.91 -0.54
CA GLU A 498 -20.10 -1.11 -1.07
C GLU A 498 -21.12 -0.18 -0.40
N GLN A 499 -21.03 0.03 0.91
CA GLN A 499 -21.90 0.96 1.63
C GLN A 499 -21.67 2.41 1.17
N GLU A 500 -20.42 2.83 0.95
CA GLU A 500 -20.07 4.14 0.39
C GLU A 500 -20.55 4.29 -1.06
N ARG A 501 -20.46 3.22 -1.86
CA ARG A 501 -20.98 3.22 -3.22
C ARG A 501 -22.50 3.34 -3.27
N LEU A 502 -23.19 2.61 -2.40
CA LEU A 502 -24.66 2.69 -2.27
C LEU A 502 -25.10 4.04 -1.72
N SER A 503 -24.37 4.61 -0.76
CA SER A 503 -24.70 5.94 -0.23
C SER A 503 -24.49 7.03 -1.29
N ALA A 504 -23.44 6.93 -2.12
CA ALA A 504 -23.23 7.80 -3.27
C ALA A 504 -24.34 7.65 -4.33
N GLN A 505 -24.80 6.42 -4.60
CA GLN A 505 -25.93 6.19 -5.51
C GLN A 505 -27.23 6.81 -4.98
N VAL A 506 -27.54 6.63 -3.69
CA VAL A 506 -28.71 7.25 -3.07
C VAL A 506 -28.60 8.78 -3.13
N ALA A 507 -27.43 9.35 -2.84
CA ALA A 507 -27.20 10.79 -2.99
C ALA A 507 -27.42 11.29 -4.42
N SER A 508 -26.96 10.55 -5.44
CA SER A 508 -27.16 10.89 -6.85
C SER A 508 -28.64 10.83 -7.27
N LEU A 509 -29.37 9.78 -6.87
CA LEU A 509 -30.81 9.65 -7.14
C LEU A 509 -31.63 10.72 -6.42
N THR A 510 -31.21 11.11 -5.21
CA THR A 510 -31.84 12.21 -4.46
C THR A 510 -31.64 13.54 -5.19
N ALA A 511 -30.43 13.81 -5.70
CA ALA A 511 -30.15 15.00 -6.50
C ALA A 511 -30.92 15.01 -7.84
N GLU A 512 -31.07 13.86 -8.50
CA GLU A 512 -31.89 13.74 -9.71
C GLU A 512 -33.38 13.99 -9.44
N LEU A 513 -33.92 13.47 -8.33
CA LEU A 513 -35.31 13.73 -7.93
C LEU A 513 -35.54 15.20 -7.56
N GLU A 514 -34.59 15.85 -6.90
CA GLU A 514 -34.65 17.29 -6.63
C GLU A 514 -34.60 18.10 -7.93
N ALA A 515 -33.74 17.73 -8.89
CA ALA A 515 -33.70 18.38 -10.20
C ALA A 515 -35.01 18.20 -11.00
N GLN A 516 -35.63 17.02 -10.96
CA GLN A 516 -36.94 16.77 -11.57
C GLN A 516 -38.06 17.56 -10.89
N ARG A 517 -37.98 17.74 -9.56
CA ARG A 517 -38.96 18.54 -8.81
C ARG A 517 -38.89 20.02 -9.20
N VAL A 518 -37.68 20.56 -9.37
CA VAL A 518 -37.48 21.94 -9.84
C VAL A 518 -37.98 22.11 -11.28
N GLN A 519 -37.80 21.11 -12.15
CA GLN A 519 -38.35 21.14 -13.52
C GLN A 519 -39.88 20.96 -13.57
N GLY A 520 -40.49 20.33 -12.57
CA GLY A 520 -41.94 20.13 -12.47
C GLY A 520 -42.71 21.34 -11.92
N GLU A 521 -42.05 22.26 -11.21
CA GLU A 521 -42.68 23.46 -10.63
C GLU A 521 -42.93 24.58 -11.65
N ASP A 522 -42.43 24.48 -12.89
CA ASP A 522 -42.70 25.42 -13.98
C ASP A 522 -43.97 25.08 -14.80
N ILE A 523 -44.75 24.08 -14.40
CA ILE A 523 -46.06 23.84 -14.99
C ILE A 523 -47.06 24.82 -14.38
N GLN A 524 -47.35 25.89 -15.13
CA GLN A 524 -48.41 26.86 -14.84
C GLN A 524 -49.71 26.15 -14.38
N PRO A 525 -50.35 26.60 -13.30
CA PRO A 525 -51.64 26.05 -12.89
C PRO A 525 -52.67 26.35 -13.99
N ALA A 526 -53.26 25.30 -14.55
CA ALA A 526 -54.41 25.42 -15.43
C ALA A 526 -55.52 26.22 -14.74
N PRO A 527 -56.24 27.10 -15.47
CA PRO A 527 -57.26 27.94 -14.89
C PRO A 527 -58.40 27.09 -14.34
N ALA A 528 -58.75 27.38 -13.08
CA ALA A 528 -59.82 26.76 -12.34
C ALA A 528 -61.17 26.91 -13.08
N ASP A 529 -61.76 25.80 -13.47
CA ASP A 529 -63.21 25.73 -13.67
C ASP A 529 -63.89 25.46 -12.33
N ASP A 530 -64.76 26.40 -12.03
CA ASP A 530 -65.62 26.56 -10.88
C ASP A 530 -66.65 25.41 -10.80
N ALA A 531 -66.46 24.51 -9.84
CA ALA A 531 -67.51 23.60 -9.39
C ALA A 531 -67.35 23.34 -7.90
N GLY A 532 -68.02 24.18 -7.10
CA GLY A 532 -68.11 24.00 -5.66
C GLY A 532 -68.68 22.65 -5.27
N TYR A 533 -67.88 21.85 -4.57
CA TYR A 533 -68.37 20.95 -3.54
C TYR A 533 -67.49 21.09 -2.31
N ARG A 534 -68.08 21.78 -1.34
CA ARG A 534 -67.62 21.90 0.04
C ARG A 534 -67.87 20.55 0.71
N THR A 535 -66.83 19.76 0.91
CA THR A 535 -66.83 18.65 1.88
C THR A 535 -65.77 18.94 2.91
N GLU A 536 -66.23 19.32 4.10
CA GLU A 536 -65.45 19.40 5.33
C GLU A 536 -64.81 18.03 5.61
N PRO A 537 -63.50 17.94 5.87
CA PRO A 537 -62.95 16.78 6.54
C PRO A 537 -63.09 16.98 8.07
N GLU A 538 -63.73 16.00 8.68
CA GLU A 538 -63.85 15.81 10.13
C GLU A 538 -62.49 15.93 10.83
N PRO A 539 -62.44 16.48 12.05
CA PRO A 539 -61.24 16.42 12.87
C PRO A 539 -61.05 14.97 13.36
N VAL A 540 -60.02 14.31 12.84
CA VAL A 540 -59.51 13.07 13.43
C VAL A 540 -58.96 13.42 14.82
N GLU A 541 -59.64 12.94 15.84
CA GLU A 541 -59.20 12.93 17.23
C GLU A 541 -57.85 12.20 17.32
N VAL A 542 -56.76 12.97 17.40
CA VAL A 542 -55.48 12.46 17.88
C VAL A 542 -55.60 12.30 19.39
N ILE A 543 -55.66 11.05 19.82
CA ILE A 543 -55.52 10.61 21.21
C ILE A 543 -54.21 11.21 21.75
N PRO A 544 -54.23 12.00 22.84
CA PRO A 544 -52.99 12.45 23.46
C PRO A 544 -52.36 11.27 24.20
N GLU A 545 -51.35 10.66 23.59
CA GLU A 545 -50.45 9.77 24.32
C GLU A 545 -49.79 10.51 25.47
N ALA A 546 -49.78 9.83 26.61
CA ALA A 546 -49.38 10.33 27.90
C ALA A 546 -47.97 10.94 27.86
N ARG A 547 -47.89 12.22 28.24
CA ARG A 547 -46.66 12.82 28.75
C ARG A 547 -46.23 12.05 29.99
N LEU A 548 -45.30 11.11 29.82
CA LEU A 548 -44.43 10.69 30.91
C LEU A 548 -43.49 11.86 31.18
N ALA A 549 -43.54 12.35 32.41
CA ALA A 549 -42.66 13.38 32.92
C ALA A 549 -41.21 12.87 32.86
N GLU A 550 -40.41 13.45 31.96
CA GLU A 550 -38.97 13.47 32.11
C GLU A 550 -38.63 14.38 33.29
N PRO A 551 -37.79 13.96 34.25
CA PRO A 551 -37.28 14.86 35.26
C PRO A 551 -36.26 15.81 34.59
N GLU A 552 -36.58 17.10 34.58
CA GLU A 552 -35.61 18.17 34.39
C GLU A 552 -34.51 18.00 35.46
N LEU A 553 -33.38 17.45 35.05
CA LEU A 553 -32.13 17.53 35.79
C LEU A 553 -31.48 18.86 35.42
N ASP A 554 -31.41 19.75 36.40
CA ASP A 554 -30.62 20.98 36.38
C ASP A 554 -29.17 20.68 36.02
N VAL A 555 -28.82 20.82 34.74
CA VAL A 555 -27.44 20.86 34.25
C VAL A 555 -26.98 22.31 34.27
N GLN A 556 -26.81 22.88 35.47
CA GLN A 556 -26.12 24.18 35.64
C GLN A 556 -25.21 24.30 36.88
N GLU A 557 -24.89 23.20 37.58
CA GLU A 557 -24.04 23.28 38.79
C GLU A 557 -22.89 22.24 38.85
N ALA A 558 -22.34 21.84 37.70
CA ALA A 558 -21.17 20.94 37.64
C ALA A 558 -20.11 21.34 36.59
N ALA A 559 -20.01 22.63 36.26
CA ALA A 559 -19.04 23.16 35.29
C ALA A 559 -18.07 24.19 35.91
N ALA A 560 -17.76 24.05 37.20
CA ALA A 560 -16.86 24.97 37.91
C ALA A 560 -15.94 24.26 38.89
N GLU A 561 -15.27 23.17 38.51
CA GLU A 561 -14.16 22.63 39.33
C GLU A 561 -13.27 21.65 38.54
N PHE A 562 -12.64 22.09 37.46
CA PHE A 562 -11.46 21.39 36.92
C PHE A 562 -10.56 22.39 36.16
N GLN A 563 -9.73 23.11 36.92
CA GLN A 563 -8.55 23.77 36.37
C GLN A 563 -7.41 22.75 36.28
N PRO A 564 -6.78 22.52 35.12
CA PRO A 564 -5.56 21.74 35.07
C PRO A 564 -4.42 22.49 35.78
N PRO A 565 -3.58 21.81 36.58
CA PRO A 565 -2.43 22.46 37.20
C PRO A 565 -1.39 22.84 36.13
N GLN A 566 -0.76 24.00 36.32
CA GLN A 566 0.32 24.51 35.47
C GLN A 566 1.58 23.63 35.55
N PRO A 567 2.40 23.55 34.49
CA PRO A 567 3.53 22.63 34.41
C PRO A 567 4.85 23.18 34.99
N ASP A 568 4.81 24.15 35.91
CA ASP A 568 6.00 24.80 36.47
C ASP A 568 6.06 24.65 38.00
N GLU A 569 6.07 23.43 38.54
CA GLU A 569 6.40 23.23 39.97
C GLU A 569 6.70 21.76 40.35
N MET A 570 7.68 21.12 39.69
CA MET A 570 8.32 19.92 40.27
C MET A 570 9.83 19.91 40.02
N MET A 571 10.53 20.77 40.75
CA MET A 571 11.97 20.60 41.04
C MET A 571 12.12 19.69 42.26
N PRO A 572 12.84 18.55 42.18
CA PRO A 572 13.23 17.84 43.38
C PRO A 572 14.34 18.61 44.10
N ARG A 573 14.13 18.83 45.40
CA ARG A 573 15.09 19.38 46.35
C ARG A 573 16.41 18.60 46.29
N ALA A 574 17.50 19.36 46.14
CA ALA A 574 18.86 18.91 46.38
C ALA A 574 18.99 18.39 47.82
N LEU A 575 19.45 17.14 47.95
CA LEU A 575 20.05 16.63 49.18
C LEU A 575 21.55 16.86 49.09
N GLU A 576 22.08 17.52 50.11
CA GLU A 576 23.49 17.84 50.29
C GLU A 576 24.36 16.58 50.39
N PRO A 577 25.65 16.64 49.96
CA PRO A 577 26.57 15.52 50.07
C PRO A 577 27.18 15.46 51.49
N SER A 578 26.92 14.37 52.20
CA SER A 578 27.70 13.99 53.39
C SER A 578 28.99 13.32 52.95
N THR A 579 30.10 13.94 53.32
CA THR A 579 31.44 13.37 53.32
C THR A 579 31.55 12.19 54.30
N VAL A 580 32.45 11.25 54.00
CA VAL A 580 33.40 10.54 54.91
C VAL A 580 33.66 9.09 54.43
N ALA A 581 34.93 8.82 54.08
CA ALA A 581 35.69 7.54 54.07
C ALA A 581 35.15 6.38 53.21
N ALA A 582 35.92 5.61 52.42
CA ALA A 582 37.33 5.22 52.50
C ALA A 582 37.75 4.62 51.13
N GLU A 583 38.95 4.96 50.64
CA GLU A 583 39.62 4.30 49.51
C GLU A 583 40.05 2.86 49.84
N PRO A 584 40.19 2.00 48.82
CA PRO A 584 41.51 1.40 48.66
C PRO A 584 42.08 1.59 47.25
N GLU A 585 43.37 1.97 47.26
CA GLU A 585 44.28 2.06 46.12
C GLU A 585 44.40 0.70 45.39
N ILE A 586 44.31 0.73 44.05
CA ILE A 586 44.81 -0.34 43.18
C ILE A 586 45.70 0.31 42.13
N GLU A 587 46.97 -0.06 42.18
CA GLU A 587 48.06 0.33 41.27
C GLU A 587 47.77 -0.10 39.82
N PRO A 588 48.04 0.75 38.81
CA PRO A 588 48.06 0.31 37.41
C PRO A 588 49.41 -0.33 37.07
N LEU A 589 49.35 -1.62 36.71
CA LEU A 589 50.44 -2.38 36.10
C LEU A 589 50.83 -1.80 34.74
N GLU A 590 52.11 -1.45 34.61
CA GLU A 590 52.81 -1.20 33.36
C GLU A 590 52.82 -2.47 32.50
N ILE A 591 52.37 -2.37 31.24
CA ILE A 591 52.61 -3.40 30.23
C ILE A 591 53.50 -2.79 29.16
N GLU A 592 54.72 -3.32 29.12
CA GLU A 592 55.77 -3.00 28.17
C GLU A 592 55.38 -3.35 26.72
N VAL A 593 55.94 -2.52 25.85
CA VAL A 593 55.87 -2.55 24.39
C VAL A 593 56.84 -3.59 23.84
N GLU A 594 56.38 -4.46 22.95
CA GLU A 594 57.25 -5.09 21.94
C GLU A 594 56.68 -4.88 20.53
N ALA A 595 57.47 -4.18 19.72
CA ALA A 595 57.27 -4.03 18.28
C ALA A 595 57.73 -5.29 17.54
N PRO A 596 57.29 -5.46 16.28
CA PRO A 596 58.30 -5.76 15.27
C PRO A 596 58.24 -4.85 14.05
N SER A 597 59.46 -4.48 13.66
CA SER A 597 59.89 -3.84 12.43
C SER A 597 59.46 -4.60 11.18
N SER A 598 58.95 -3.89 10.17
CA SER A 598 59.35 -4.13 8.78
C SER A 598 59.02 -2.92 7.90
N ALA A 599 59.96 -2.64 7.00
CA ALA A 599 60.05 -1.49 6.13
C ALA A 599 59.10 -1.57 4.92
N GLY A 600 58.69 -0.42 4.39
CA GLY A 600 57.96 -0.32 3.13
C GLY A 600 57.64 1.12 2.72
N GLU A 601 58.41 1.60 1.75
CA GLU A 601 58.39 2.86 1.00
C GLU A 601 57.02 3.57 0.73
N VAL A 602 57.01 4.87 1.06
CA VAL A 602 56.46 6.07 0.38
C VAL A 602 55.90 5.83 -1.06
N PRO A 603 54.72 6.40 -1.43
CA PRO A 603 54.72 7.76 -2.00
C PRO A 603 53.63 8.73 -1.52
N VAL A 604 54.11 9.98 -1.43
CA VAL A 604 53.46 11.29 -1.28
C VAL A 604 52.24 11.45 -2.19
N GLU A 605 51.11 11.89 -1.61
CA GLU A 605 49.94 12.42 -2.33
C GLU A 605 49.53 13.78 -1.72
N PRO A 606 49.20 14.81 -2.51
CA PRO A 606 49.20 16.20 -2.04
C PRO A 606 47.87 16.67 -1.44
N ALA A 607 48.03 17.53 -0.43
CA ALA A 607 47.13 18.52 0.15
C ALA A 607 45.74 18.71 -0.49
N GLN A 608 44.70 18.42 0.31
CA GLN A 608 43.35 18.93 0.10
C GLN A 608 43.25 20.40 0.54
N PRO A 609 42.53 21.28 -0.20
CA PRO A 609 42.17 22.59 0.29
C PRO A 609 40.95 22.54 1.20
N VAL A 610 40.99 23.43 2.19
CA VAL A 610 40.01 23.73 3.21
C VAL A 610 38.65 24.11 2.59
N ASP A 611 37.59 23.47 3.06
CA ASP A 611 36.20 23.70 2.67
C ASP A 611 35.60 24.85 3.52
N GLU A 612 35.65 26.07 2.99
CA GLU A 612 34.88 27.21 3.50
C GLU A 612 33.58 27.33 2.69
N SER A 613 32.54 26.61 3.13
CA SER A 613 31.18 26.74 2.57
C SER A 613 30.19 27.13 3.65
N ARG A 614 30.23 28.42 4.05
CA ARG A 614 29.16 29.09 4.80
C ARG A 614 28.26 29.85 3.83
N SER A 615 26.97 29.53 3.88
CA SER A 615 25.85 30.49 3.90
C SER A 615 25.78 31.52 2.76
N TRP A 616 25.13 31.14 1.65
CA TRP A 616 24.46 32.08 0.75
C TRP A 616 23.10 31.50 0.29
N ASP A 617 22.21 31.30 1.25
CA ASP A 617 20.77 31.18 0.98
C ASP A 617 20.08 32.35 1.67
N MET A 618 19.87 33.45 0.95
CA MET A 618 18.72 34.35 1.08
C MET A 618 18.84 35.45 0.02
N VAL A 619 17.67 35.86 -0.49
CA VAL A 619 17.40 36.97 -1.42
C VAL A 619 17.49 36.61 -2.90
N PHE A 620 16.40 36.09 -3.47
CA PHE A 620 15.86 36.50 -4.79
C PHE A 620 14.43 35.92 -4.97
N SER A 621 13.46 36.52 -4.27
CA SER A 621 12.03 36.33 -4.54
C SER A 621 11.35 37.69 -4.52
N THR A 622 11.25 38.35 -5.68
CA THR A 622 10.22 39.32 -6.06
C THR A 622 10.63 39.96 -7.40
N LEU A 623 10.04 39.52 -8.51
CA LEU A 623 9.79 40.30 -9.74
C LEU A 623 9.33 39.36 -10.86
N TRP A 624 8.04 39.01 -10.86
CA TRP A 624 7.30 38.62 -12.06
C TRP A 624 5.88 39.16 -11.91
N GLU A 625 5.69 40.41 -12.32
CA GLU A 625 4.37 40.98 -12.64
C GLU A 625 4.01 40.53 -14.06
N THR A 626 2.87 39.86 -14.20
CA THR A 626 2.24 39.57 -15.50
C THR A 626 1.47 40.79 -15.99
N PRO A 627 1.61 41.25 -17.25
CA PRO A 627 0.74 42.27 -17.77
C PRO A 627 -0.64 41.69 -18.12
N THR A 628 -1.66 42.40 -17.66
CA THR A 628 -3.07 42.25 -18.01
C THR A 628 -3.28 42.52 -19.51
N GLU A 629 -3.79 41.53 -20.23
CA GLU A 629 -4.17 41.68 -21.63
C GLU A 629 -5.66 42.03 -21.75
N THR A 630 -5.88 43.19 -22.37
CA THR A 630 -7.15 43.84 -22.69
C THR A 630 -7.97 43.06 -23.72
N ALA A 631 -9.27 42.91 -23.43
CA ALA A 631 -10.30 42.45 -24.36
C ALA A 631 -10.48 43.39 -25.58
N PRO A 632 -10.92 42.86 -26.73
CA PRO A 632 -11.64 43.66 -27.70
C PRO A 632 -13.13 43.29 -27.82
N SER A 633 -13.88 44.38 -27.96
CA SER A 633 -15.28 44.62 -28.26
C SER A 633 -15.99 43.66 -29.23
N ALA A 634 -17.27 43.51 -28.95
CA ALA A 634 -18.36 43.01 -29.76
C ALA A 634 -18.38 43.50 -31.21
N GLY A 635 -18.79 42.60 -32.12
CA GLY A 635 -19.30 42.89 -33.45
C GLY A 635 -20.45 41.93 -33.77
N ASP A 636 -21.65 42.51 -33.91
CA ASP A 636 -22.88 41.90 -34.42
C ASP A 636 -22.66 41.20 -35.76
N SER A 637 -23.20 39.99 -35.93
CA SER A 637 -23.66 39.46 -37.23
C SER A 637 -24.69 38.37 -36.99
N ALA A 638 -25.89 38.63 -37.50
CA ALA A 638 -27.06 37.76 -37.47
C ALA A 638 -27.02 36.70 -38.60
N GLU A 639 -27.71 35.59 -38.32
CA GLU A 639 -28.39 34.67 -39.25
C GLU A 639 -27.55 33.94 -40.32
N GLU A 640 -27.36 32.63 -40.14
CA GLU A 640 -27.79 31.62 -41.13
C GLU A 640 -27.84 30.23 -40.46
N GLU A 641 -29.06 29.69 -40.39
CA GLU A 641 -29.42 28.39 -39.81
C GLU A 641 -29.13 27.29 -40.84
N GLU A 642 -27.96 26.65 -40.73
CA GLU A 642 -27.57 25.50 -41.57
C GLU A 642 -27.78 24.19 -40.81
N ALA A 643 -28.60 23.32 -41.40
CA ALA A 643 -29.10 22.08 -40.82
C ALA A 643 -27.97 21.10 -40.41
N ALA A 644 -28.04 20.63 -39.16
CA ALA A 644 -27.15 19.64 -38.60
C ALA A 644 -27.24 18.28 -39.34
N PRO A 645 -26.11 17.64 -39.70
CA PRO A 645 -26.11 16.31 -40.27
C PRO A 645 -26.47 15.25 -39.21
N ALA A 646 -27.35 14.32 -39.59
CA ALA A 646 -27.80 13.22 -38.75
C ALA A 646 -26.62 12.40 -38.20
N ALA A 647 -26.64 12.16 -36.89
CA ALA A 647 -25.68 11.32 -36.20
C ALA A 647 -25.66 9.89 -36.78
N PRO A 648 -24.47 9.29 -37.03
CA PRO A 648 -24.38 7.92 -37.48
C PRO A 648 -24.93 6.97 -36.40
N LEU A 649 -25.85 6.10 -36.80
CA LEU A 649 -26.36 4.99 -35.99
C LEU A 649 -25.16 4.14 -35.55
N ALA A 650 -24.85 4.16 -34.25
CA ALA A 650 -23.78 3.35 -33.67
C ALA A 650 -24.08 1.86 -33.90
N GLU A 651 -23.17 1.16 -34.57
CA GLU A 651 -23.23 -0.28 -34.71
C GLU A 651 -23.19 -0.94 -33.32
N PRO A 652 -23.99 -1.99 -33.06
CA PRO A 652 -23.98 -2.67 -31.78
C PRO A 652 -22.58 -3.27 -31.50
N PRO A 653 -22.06 -3.17 -30.26
CA PRO A 653 -20.74 -3.68 -29.92
C PRO A 653 -20.67 -5.19 -30.19
N ALA A 654 -19.56 -5.62 -30.80
CA ALA A 654 -19.32 -7.03 -31.09
C ALA A 654 -19.43 -7.88 -29.81
N PRO A 655 -20.09 -9.06 -29.85
CA PRO A 655 -20.24 -9.91 -28.68
C PRO A 655 -18.88 -10.43 -28.21
N LEU A 656 -18.62 -10.30 -26.90
CA LEU A 656 -17.40 -10.81 -26.29
C LEU A 656 -17.46 -12.35 -26.23
N THR A 657 -16.47 -13.03 -26.82
CA THR A 657 -16.37 -14.50 -26.78
C THR A 657 -15.16 -14.94 -25.95
N VAL A 658 -15.28 -16.08 -25.26
CA VAL A 658 -14.22 -16.64 -24.43
C VAL A 658 -13.81 -18.00 -24.96
N GLU A 659 -12.52 -18.16 -25.27
CA GLU A 659 -11.92 -19.47 -25.52
C GLU A 659 -11.14 -19.90 -24.28
N CYS A 660 -11.48 -21.06 -23.72
CA CYS A 660 -10.82 -21.64 -22.56
C CYS A 660 -10.04 -22.88 -22.99
N THR A 661 -8.72 -22.83 -22.85
CA THR A 661 -7.83 -23.93 -23.20
C THR A 661 -7.39 -24.66 -21.94
N VAL A 662 -7.80 -25.92 -21.80
CA VAL A 662 -7.46 -26.75 -20.64
C VAL A 662 -6.10 -27.41 -20.85
N ALA A 663 -5.17 -27.23 -19.91
CA ALA A 663 -3.86 -27.86 -20.00
C ALA A 663 -3.98 -29.40 -19.99
N ALA A 664 -3.29 -30.05 -20.93
CA ALA A 664 -3.24 -31.51 -21.00
C ALA A 664 -2.63 -32.08 -19.71
N PHE A 665 -3.37 -32.93 -19.01
CA PHE A 665 -2.90 -33.62 -17.81
C PHE A 665 -3.30 -35.09 -17.92
N GLY A 666 -2.33 -36.00 -17.78
CA GLY A 666 -2.62 -37.44 -17.79
C GLY A 666 -2.90 -38.07 -19.15
N GLY A 667 -2.46 -37.46 -20.26
CA GLY A 667 -2.58 -38.03 -21.61
C GLY A 667 -3.89 -37.68 -22.35
N GLU A 668 -4.76 -36.87 -21.76
CA GLU A 668 -5.92 -36.31 -22.47
C GLU A 668 -5.47 -35.21 -23.45
N PRO A 669 -6.01 -35.17 -24.68
CA PRO A 669 -5.70 -34.12 -25.63
C PRO A 669 -6.17 -32.76 -25.12
N GLN A 670 -5.40 -31.71 -25.41
CA GLN A 670 -5.76 -30.33 -25.12
C GLN A 670 -7.14 -30.01 -25.72
N ALA A 671 -8.09 -29.60 -24.89
CA ALA A 671 -9.43 -29.23 -25.31
C ALA A 671 -9.57 -27.70 -25.28
N VAL A 672 -10.09 -27.14 -26.37
CA VAL A 672 -10.51 -25.73 -26.46
C VAL A 672 -12.02 -25.69 -26.29
N LEU A 673 -12.48 -24.93 -25.31
CA LEU A 673 -13.89 -24.74 -25.02
C LEU A 673 -14.27 -23.31 -25.37
N LEU A 674 -15.29 -23.15 -26.22
CA LEU A 674 -15.87 -21.85 -26.54
C LEU A 674 -17.03 -21.58 -25.59
N GLY A 675 -17.07 -20.38 -25.03
CA GLY A 675 -18.10 -19.97 -24.08
C GLY A 675 -18.41 -18.48 -24.18
N THR A 676 -19.51 -18.09 -23.55
CA THR A 676 -19.91 -16.69 -23.38
C THR A 676 -19.61 -16.24 -21.95
N PRO A 677 -18.95 -15.09 -21.75
CA PRO A 677 -18.73 -14.56 -20.42
C PRO A 677 -20.06 -14.01 -19.90
N ALA A 678 -20.48 -14.46 -18.72
CA ALA A 678 -21.62 -13.90 -18.00
C ALA A 678 -21.19 -12.68 -17.19
N GLU A 679 -20.07 -12.78 -16.47
CA GLU A 679 -19.51 -11.71 -15.65
C GLU A 679 -17.97 -11.76 -15.68
N ILE A 680 -17.29 -10.61 -15.75
CA ILE A 680 -15.83 -10.52 -15.70
C ILE A 680 -15.44 -9.36 -14.76
N ASN A 681 -14.51 -9.61 -13.83
CA ASN A 681 -13.91 -8.59 -12.97
C ASN A 681 -12.38 -8.78 -12.87
N GLU A 682 -11.71 -8.03 -12.01
CA GLU A 682 -10.24 -8.08 -11.87
C GLU A 682 -9.72 -9.39 -11.25
N ILE A 683 -10.58 -10.11 -10.53
CA ILE A 683 -10.21 -11.29 -9.74
C ILE A 683 -10.52 -12.58 -10.51
N GLY A 684 -11.49 -12.53 -11.42
CA GLY A 684 -11.93 -13.69 -12.18
C GLY A 684 -13.09 -13.40 -13.14
N MET A 685 -13.71 -14.47 -13.60
CA MET A 685 -14.78 -14.48 -14.57
C MET A 685 -15.76 -15.61 -14.27
N VAL A 686 -17.04 -15.36 -14.51
CA VAL A 686 -18.06 -16.39 -14.70
C VAL A 686 -18.31 -16.53 -16.20
N ALA A 687 -18.08 -17.72 -16.75
CA ALA A 687 -18.33 -18.00 -18.16
C ALA A 687 -19.13 -19.29 -18.33
N VAL A 688 -20.01 -19.29 -19.32
CA VAL A 688 -20.91 -20.40 -19.64
C VAL A 688 -20.30 -21.23 -20.76
N PHE A 689 -20.08 -22.51 -20.51
CA PHE A 689 -19.52 -23.46 -21.47
C PHE A 689 -20.46 -24.66 -21.67
N GLU A 690 -20.45 -25.26 -22.86
CA GLU A 690 -21.22 -26.48 -23.15
C GLU A 690 -20.62 -27.75 -22.52
N LYS A 691 -19.34 -27.71 -22.13
CA LYS A 691 -18.63 -28.84 -21.50
C LYS A 691 -18.11 -28.45 -20.13
N GLN A 692 -18.21 -29.39 -19.20
CA GLN A 692 -17.73 -29.24 -17.83
C GLN A 692 -16.20 -29.35 -17.76
N VAL A 693 -15.55 -28.36 -17.16
CA VAL A 693 -14.14 -28.38 -16.75
C VAL A 693 -14.08 -28.68 -15.25
N PRO A 694 -13.35 -29.70 -14.77
CA PRO A 694 -13.27 -29.98 -13.34
C PRO A 694 -12.73 -28.79 -12.53
N ALA A 695 -13.30 -28.56 -11.35
CA ALA A 695 -12.75 -27.58 -10.40
C ALA A 695 -11.31 -27.95 -10.00
N GLY A 696 -10.47 -26.95 -9.77
CA GLY A 696 -9.03 -27.06 -9.51
C GLY A 696 -8.15 -27.15 -10.75
N ARG A 697 -8.72 -27.14 -11.96
CA ARG A 697 -7.93 -27.16 -13.21
C ARG A 697 -7.43 -25.77 -13.57
N VAL A 698 -6.15 -25.69 -13.91
CA VAL A 698 -5.54 -24.51 -14.52
C VAL A 698 -5.91 -24.46 -15.99
N VAL A 699 -6.39 -23.30 -16.44
CA VAL A 699 -6.87 -23.03 -17.78
C VAL A 699 -6.24 -21.76 -18.31
N MET A 700 -5.96 -21.72 -19.61
CA MET A 700 -5.60 -20.49 -20.30
C MET A 700 -6.85 -19.89 -20.91
N ILE A 701 -7.20 -18.69 -20.47
CA ILE A 701 -8.36 -17.95 -20.96
C ILE A 701 -7.90 -17.00 -22.06
N ARG A 702 -8.59 -17.04 -23.19
CA ARG A 702 -8.45 -16.13 -24.32
C ARG A 702 -9.76 -15.38 -24.50
N LEU A 703 -9.77 -14.08 -24.20
CA LEU A 703 -10.91 -13.20 -24.44
C LEU A 703 -10.76 -12.57 -25.83
N LEU A 704 -11.83 -12.58 -26.63
CA LEU A 704 -11.86 -12.00 -27.98
C LEU A 704 -12.96 -10.94 -28.09
N LYS A 705 -12.57 -9.70 -28.41
CA LYS A 705 -13.46 -8.54 -28.64
C LYS A 705 -13.09 -7.90 -29.98
N GLY A 706 -13.79 -8.28 -31.06
CA GLY A 706 -13.39 -7.90 -32.41
C GLY A 706 -12.03 -8.52 -32.79
N ASP A 707 -11.06 -7.68 -33.18
CA ASP A 707 -9.69 -8.10 -33.52
C ASP A 707 -8.74 -8.09 -32.31
N GLU A 708 -9.21 -7.67 -31.13
CA GLU A 708 -8.40 -7.63 -29.91
C GLU A 708 -8.47 -8.96 -29.15
N GLU A 709 -7.29 -9.44 -28.73
CA GLU A 709 -7.12 -10.67 -27.96
C GLU A 709 -6.45 -10.39 -26.61
N PHE A 710 -7.00 -11.00 -25.55
CA PHE A 710 -6.41 -10.95 -24.22
C PHE A 710 -6.25 -12.36 -23.61
N LEU A 711 -5.02 -12.71 -23.22
CA LEU A 711 -4.66 -14.02 -22.67
C LEU A 711 -4.34 -13.93 -21.18
N VAL A 712 -5.01 -14.74 -20.35
CA VAL A 712 -4.78 -14.80 -18.89
C VAL A 712 -4.84 -16.23 -18.37
N PRO A 713 -3.85 -16.67 -17.56
CA PRO A 713 -3.95 -17.91 -16.81
C PRO A 713 -4.99 -17.79 -15.69
N GLY A 714 -5.82 -18.82 -15.52
CA GLY A 714 -6.80 -18.89 -14.44
C GLY A 714 -6.96 -20.31 -13.92
N SER A 715 -7.65 -20.44 -12.79
CA SER A 715 -8.01 -21.72 -12.18
C SER A 715 -9.53 -21.81 -12.00
N VAL A 716 -10.12 -22.93 -12.44
CA VAL A 716 -11.56 -23.17 -12.28
C VAL A 716 -11.84 -23.41 -10.80
N VAL A 717 -12.56 -22.51 -10.13
CA VAL A 717 -12.86 -22.61 -8.70
C VAL A 717 -14.13 -23.41 -8.45
N ARG A 718 -15.16 -23.18 -9.27
CA ARG A 718 -16.47 -23.80 -9.11
C ARG A 718 -17.12 -24.00 -10.48
N VAL A 719 -17.84 -25.09 -10.62
CA VAL A 719 -18.70 -25.34 -11.78
C VAL A 719 -20.09 -25.69 -11.32
N GLN A 720 -21.08 -25.02 -11.90
CA GLN A 720 -22.49 -25.21 -11.62
C GLN A 720 -23.20 -25.55 -12.93
N ALA A 721 -23.94 -26.65 -12.96
CA ALA A 721 -24.79 -26.96 -14.12
C ALA A 721 -26.00 -26.01 -14.10
N SER A 722 -26.25 -25.33 -15.21
CA SER A 722 -27.46 -24.53 -15.38
C SER A 722 -28.63 -25.47 -15.70
N GLU A 723 -29.83 -25.17 -15.21
CA GLU A 723 -31.02 -25.98 -15.55
C GLU A 723 -31.27 -25.91 -17.06
N PRO A 724 -31.25 -27.04 -17.78
CA PRO A 724 -31.46 -27.01 -19.22
C PRO A 724 -32.89 -26.60 -19.52
N MET A 725 -33.07 -25.56 -20.34
CA MET A 725 -34.34 -25.31 -21.00
C MET A 725 -34.75 -26.57 -21.80
N PRO A 726 -36.04 -26.94 -21.85
CA PRO A 726 -36.48 -28.13 -22.56
C PRO A 726 -36.01 -28.10 -24.03
N GLY A 727 -35.09 -29.00 -24.39
CA GLY A 727 -34.53 -29.11 -25.74
C GLY A 727 -33.16 -28.46 -25.97
N ALA A 728 -32.56 -27.80 -24.97
CA ALA A 728 -31.20 -27.27 -25.03
C ALA A 728 -30.18 -28.26 -24.42
N SER A 729 -28.95 -28.27 -24.94
CA SER A 729 -27.83 -28.96 -24.31
C SER A 729 -27.55 -28.34 -22.92
N PRO A 730 -27.17 -29.15 -21.92
CA PRO A 730 -26.83 -28.62 -20.60
C PRO A 730 -25.64 -27.67 -20.71
N THR A 731 -25.78 -26.47 -20.15
CA THR A 731 -24.69 -25.51 -20.02
C THR A 731 -24.13 -25.54 -18.61
N PHE A 732 -22.88 -25.13 -18.47
CA PHE A 732 -22.16 -25.13 -17.20
C PHE A 732 -21.57 -23.75 -16.95
N ASP A 733 -21.98 -23.14 -15.83
CA ASP A 733 -21.45 -21.89 -15.32
C ASP A 733 -20.14 -22.18 -14.59
N HIS A 734 -19.03 -21.68 -15.14
CA HIS A 734 -17.69 -21.85 -14.58
C HIS A 734 -17.24 -20.56 -13.93
N LEU A 735 -16.98 -20.59 -12.63
CA LEU A 735 -16.28 -19.53 -11.92
C LEU A 735 -14.78 -19.78 -12.04
N ILE A 736 -14.09 -18.95 -12.79
CA ILE A 736 -12.65 -19.04 -13.04
C ILE A 736 -11.96 -17.85 -12.36
N ARG A 737 -11.01 -18.14 -11.47
CA ARG A 737 -10.19 -17.12 -10.80
C ARG A 737 -8.91 -16.90 -11.58
N PHE A 738 -8.58 -15.65 -11.90
CA PHE A 738 -7.31 -15.34 -12.56
C PHE A 738 -6.14 -15.57 -11.60
N GLU A 739 -5.07 -16.21 -12.08
CA GLU A 739 -3.86 -16.40 -11.29
C GLU A 739 -3.05 -15.10 -11.31
N HIS A 740 -3.01 -14.40 -10.16
CA HIS A 740 -2.26 -13.16 -9.89
C HIS A 740 -1.96 -12.32 -11.15
N PRO A 741 -2.95 -11.59 -11.70
CA PRO A 741 -2.63 -10.66 -12.75
C PRO A 741 -1.59 -9.69 -12.20
N LYS A 742 -0.42 -9.62 -12.84
CA LYS A 742 0.52 -8.50 -12.59
C LYS A 742 -0.32 -7.20 -12.63
N PRO A 743 -0.02 -6.18 -11.81
CA PRO A 743 -0.83 -4.95 -11.78
C PRO A 743 -1.11 -4.38 -13.19
N ASP A 744 -0.14 -4.50 -14.10
CA ASP A 744 -0.28 -4.14 -15.52
C ASP A 744 -1.33 -4.98 -16.27
N ALA A 745 -1.45 -6.28 -15.97
CA ALA A 745 -2.44 -7.16 -16.59
C ALA A 745 -3.87 -6.83 -16.11
N ALA A 746 -4.05 -6.43 -14.84
CA ALA A 746 -5.35 -5.98 -14.34
C ALA A 746 -5.79 -4.68 -15.03
N GLN A 747 -4.86 -3.73 -15.22
CA GLN A 747 -5.14 -2.49 -15.97
C GLN A 747 -5.45 -2.74 -17.44
N ARG A 748 -4.72 -3.66 -18.10
CA ARG A 748 -4.99 -4.05 -19.49
C ARG A 748 -6.32 -4.76 -19.65
N LEU A 749 -6.72 -5.61 -18.69
CA LEU A 749 -8.05 -6.23 -18.69
C LEU A 749 -9.15 -5.16 -18.55
N LYS A 750 -8.98 -4.19 -17.65
CA LYS A 750 -9.92 -3.05 -17.54
C LYS A 750 -10.03 -2.26 -18.84
N ALA A 751 -8.91 -2.00 -19.50
CA ALA A 751 -8.89 -1.27 -20.76
C ALA A 751 -9.58 -2.06 -21.88
N PHE A 752 -9.40 -3.38 -21.93
CA PHE A 752 -10.03 -4.28 -22.90
C PHE A 752 -11.56 -4.43 -22.69
N LEU A 753 -12.01 -4.41 -21.43
CA LEU A 753 -13.43 -4.52 -21.10
C LEU A 753 -14.21 -3.22 -21.35
N ARG A 754 -13.56 -2.06 -21.24
CA ARG A 754 -14.10 -0.77 -21.71
C ARG A 754 -14.21 -0.77 -23.22
#